data_AF-A0A1B3Z8T7-F1
#
_entry.id   AF-A0A1B3Z8T7-F1
#
_cell.length_a   1.000
_cell.length_b   1.000
_cell.length_c   1.000
_cell.angle_alpha   90.00
_cell.angle_beta   90.00
_cell.angle_gamma   90.00
#
_symmetry.space_group_name_H-M   'P 1'
#
loop_
_entity.id
_entity.type
_entity.pdbx_description
1 polymer ?
#
loop_
_entity_poly.entity_id
_entity_poly.type
_entity_poly.pdbx_seq_one_letter_code
_entity_poly.pdbx_strand_id
1 'polypeptide(L)'
;MLAPAALAAAPPPSRFATRPAEPHAVNVTNGADGRSDATPVIQQAIDTARGTGGNGIVFLPSGRYRLTRSILVPPGVRIFGVGPTRPVLVLADATPGFQTGVATMVVFTGGDQYAVGKVPVPVPTVVPPRDDVRDANSATFYSAMSNVDVEIGAGNPAAAAVRFRVAQHAFLSHMDFRLGSAFAGVYQAGNVMQDVHFHGGRYGIVSEKTSPAWQFTLIDSSFDHQRDAAIREHEADLTLVNVRVSDTPVGIDIDPGYSDSLWGKDVRFERVSRAGVVISRETSAFTQIGFDNAVATDTPVFARFRESGRTVAGQGRSYRVASFSHGLSVPTLGATGTIATDAQIAPLHALPPAPTPAIRALPAVAQWSSVRDLGATGDGRTDDTQALQRAIDTHRVLYLPIGFYRVSATLRLRPDTVMIGLHPALTQIVLPDNNPAHAGVGSVVPILATPKGGDTILSGIGLFTGRANPRASALLWRSGATSLVDDVKIMGGGGTPTADGLPLQALNGHSGDPVADNRWDAQYPSIWVTDGGGGTFVDMWTPNTFAQAGFSVSDTSTPGHVYQLSAEHHVRNEIVLDGVRNWEFLAPQTEQEVGEGMDATSLDIRNSSNLLFANYHSYRVTRTFHPAVSAVTLTNASDIRFRNVHINAESGFATCDANGCGTYLRASKFPFDNAIQDRTRHLEMREREFARLDIPATPAPATPPAPIPGVGAVTKLESGFFSISGAAADAKGALYFVEHRFQRIYRWSAAKGLEIVRDAPLDPVNLAVDRSGKLLVLSSLGAEGSVYAFDPAGPKGEVTVIAPTPVAQHARADVLLPGNWWNNGEFRDQYDAKTDHFTTLGEMFARDAAAPKLREYVSPDGSVVLPAFRVFEQGPADHIGWRFSDTLDAYGFARAAIGNRAFVSNESEGRTYSGVVGAGGTLTDLKPFAERGGESVAVDAQGRVFVANGQVFVYAPDGREIGRIDAPERPLQLVFGGEDGGTLFILTHHALYAAPVRGG
;
A
#
# COMPACT_ATOMS: atom_id res chain seq x y z
N MET A 1 29.71 38.78 13.22
CA MET A 1 28.40 39.48 13.10
C MET A 1 27.40 38.69 13.90
N LEU A 2 26.75 39.32 14.89
CA LEU A 2 25.73 38.69 15.74
C LEU A 2 24.52 38.32 14.87
N ALA A 3 24.08 37.06 14.93
CA ALA A 3 22.86 36.61 14.28
C ALA A 3 21.65 37.41 14.82
N PRO A 4 20.70 37.85 13.97
CA PRO A 4 19.49 38.49 14.47
C PRO A 4 18.71 37.45 15.28
N ALA A 5 18.31 37.82 16.50
CA ALA A 5 17.34 37.04 17.25
C ALA A 5 16.05 36.95 16.42
N ALA A 6 15.70 35.74 15.99
CA ALA A 6 14.41 35.49 15.36
C ALA A 6 13.32 35.88 16.37
N LEU A 7 12.47 36.84 15.98
CA LEU A 7 11.22 37.12 16.68
C LEU A 7 10.40 35.82 16.69
N ALA A 8 10.37 35.14 17.82
CA ALA A 8 9.52 33.97 18.01
C ALA A 8 8.07 34.37 17.75
N ALA A 9 7.48 33.86 16.68
CA ALA A 9 6.04 33.95 16.47
C ALA A 9 5.33 33.36 17.71
N ALA A 10 4.20 33.97 18.11
CA ALA A 10 3.40 33.43 19.21
C ALA A 10 3.03 31.96 18.89
N PRO A 11 3.15 31.02 19.84
CA PRO A 11 2.78 29.63 19.59
C PRO A 11 1.33 29.56 19.14
N PRO A 12 0.99 28.75 18.12
CA PRO A 12 -0.36 28.65 17.63
C PRO A 12 -1.31 28.16 18.74
N PRO A 13 -2.59 28.55 18.69
CA PRO A 13 -3.54 28.21 19.73
C PRO A 13 -3.79 26.70 19.80
N SER A 14 -3.94 26.19 21.02
CA SER A 14 -4.35 24.81 21.29
C SER A 14 -5.72 24.52 20.65
N ARG A 15 -5.82 23.45 19.87
CA ARG A 15 -7.11 23.00 19.29
C ARG A 15 -8.04 22.42 20.36
N PHE A 16 -7.46 21.88 21.42
CA PHE A 16 -8.17 21.39 22.61
C PHE A 16 -7.92 22.31 23.81
N ALA A 17 -8.20 23.61 23.65
CA ALA A 17 -8.00 24.65 24.67
C ALA A 17 -8.71 24.35 26.00
N THR A 18 -9.84 23.65 25.93
CA THR A 18 -10.51 23.01 27.08
C THR A 18 -10.50 21.50 26.87
N ARG A 19 -10.36 20.75 27.97
CA ARG A 19 -10.38 19.29 27.92
C ARG A 19 -11.78 18.78 27.54
N PRO A 20 -11.91 17.89 26.53
CA PRO A 20 -13.18 17.22 26.24
C PRO A 20 -13.70 16.42 27.44
N ALA A 21 -15.02 16.29 27.57
CA ALA A 21 -15.66 15.53 28.64
C ALA A 21 -15.61 14.01 28.37
N GLU A 22 -14.40 13.42 28.36
CA GLU A 22 -14.17 11.99 28.12
C GLU A 22 -13.87 11.26 29.44
N PRO A 23 -14.82 10.49 30.01
CA PRO A 23 -14.62 9.80 31.28
C PRO A 23 -13.61 8.64 31.21
N HIS A 24 -13.37 8.04 30.02
CA HIS A 24 -12.47 6.90 29.88
C HIS A 24 -11.03 7.31 29.52
N ALA A 25 -10.75 8.60 29.35
CA ALA A 25 -9.40 9.07 29.03
C ALA A 25 -8.50 9.03 30.27
N VAL A 26 -7.29 8.48 30.11
CA VAL A 26 -6.26 8.50 31.14
C VAL A 26 -5.54 9.85 31.11
N ASN A 27 -5.47 10.54 32.25
CA ASN A 27 -4.83 11.85 32.33
C ASN A 27 -3.40 11.72 32.86
N VAL A 28 -2.44 12.37 32.20
CA VAL A 28 -1.08 12.53 32.74
C VAL A 28 -1.11 13.63 33.80
N THR A 29 -0.75 13.31 35.05
CA THR A 29 -0.91 14.24 36.20
C THR A 29 0.38 14.88 36.69
N ASN A 30 1.56 14.41 36.25
CA ASN A 30 2.87 14.85 36.74
C ASN A 30 3.89 15.02 35.59
N GLY A 31 5.06 15.57 35.87
CA GLY A 31 6.18 15.67 34.91
C GLY A 31 6.12 16.85 33.92
N ALA A 32 5.20 17.80 34.14
CA ALA A 32 4.93 18.94 33.26
C ALA A 32 5.88 20.16 33.45
N ASP A 33 6.97 20.01 34.20
CA ASP A 33 7.87 21.11 34.60
C ASP A 33 9.01 21.42 33.62
N GLY A 34 9.17 20.58 32.57
CA GLY A 34 10.24 20.65 31.58
C GLY A 34 11.63 20.29 32.10
N ARG A 35 11.75 19.77 33.33
CA ARG A 35 13.03 19.50 34.02
C ARG A 35 13.13 18.07 34.49
N SER A 36 12.08 17.59 35.15
CA SER A 36 11.96 16.22 35.64
C SER A 36 11.70 15.27 34.48
N ASP A 37 12.25 14.05 34.56
CA ASP A 37 12.00 13.04 33.52
C ASP A 37 10.53 12.57 33.58
N ALA A 38 9.77 12.97 32.56
CA ALA A 38 8.37 12.64 32.39
C ALA A 38 8.14 11.30 31.68
N THR A 39 9.20 10.65 31.16
CA THR A 39 9.07 9.40 30.40
C THR A 39 8.27 8.34 31.16
N PRO A 40 8.55 8.04 32.45
CA PRO A 40 7.83 6.96 33.16
C PRO A 40 6.35 7.25 33.36
N VAL A 41 5.99 8.50 33.66
CA VAL A 41 4.59 8.88 33.95
C VAL A 41 3.75 8.94 32.67
N ILE A 42 4.35 9.34 31.55
CA ILE A 42 3.68 9.27 30.24
C ILE A 42 3.53 7.82 29.80
N GLN A 43 4.59 7.00 29.90
CA GLN A 43 4.50 5.59 29.55
C GLN A 43 3.44 4.86 30.38
N GLN A 44 3.38 5.10 31.69
CA GLN A 44 2.35 4.52 32.55
C GLN A 44 0.93 4.91 32.11
N ALA A 45 0.72 6.16 31.69
CA ALA A 45 -0.58 6.60 31.19
C ALA A 45 -0.95 5.90 29.88
N ILE A 46 0.01 5.71 28.97
CA ILE A 46 -0.16 4.96 27.72
C ILE A 46 -0.51 3.50 28.00
N ASP A 47 0.26 2.83 28.87
CA ASP A 47 0.04 1.43 29.22
C ASP A 47 -1.33 1.23 29.92
N THR A 48 -1.72 2.18 30.77
CA THR A 48 -3.02 2.18 31.45
C THR A 48 -4.16 2.39 30.45
N ALA A 49 -4.00 3.32 29.50
CA ALA A 49 -5.01 3.60 28.49
C ALA A 49 -5.23 2.40 27.56
N ARG A 50 -4.16 1.70 27.16
CA ARG A 50 -4.26 0.47 26.37
C ARG A 50 -5.11 -0.59 27.09
N GLY A 51 -4.89 -0.75 28.40
CA GLY A 51 -5.61 -1.71 29.24
C GLY A 51 -5.62 -3.13 28.65
N THR A 52 -6.68 -3.89 28.93
CA THR A 52 -6.91 -5.22 28.35
C THR A 52 -7.65 -5.18 27.00
N GLY A 53 -8.33 -4.07 26.69
CA GLY A 53 -9.11 -3.88 25.45
C GLY A 53 -8.27 -3.47 24.23
N GLY A 54 -6.97 -3.20 24.42
CA GLY A 54 -6.02 -2.92 23.33
C GLY A 54 -6.17 -1.54 22.69
N ASN A 55 -7.11 -0.69 23.15
CA ASN A 55 -7.36 0.64 22.62
C ASN A 55 -7.62 1.62 23.77
N GLY A 56 -7.30 2.91 23.60
CA GLY A 56 -7.56 3.91 24.62
C GLY A 56 -7.13 5.33 24.28
N ILE A 57 -7.47 6.27 25.17
CA ILE A 57 -7.17 7.69 25.03
C ILE A 57 -6.31 8.16 26.20
N VAL A 58 -5.25 8.92 25.90
CA VAL A 58 -4.44 9.66 26.87
C VAL A 58 -4.63 11.15 26.66
N PHE A 59 -4.94 11.86 27.74
CA PHE A 59 -4.87 13.32 27.78
C PHE A 59 -3.54 13.77 28.40
N LEU A 60 -2.82 14.60 27.65
CA LEU A 60 -1.58 15.25 28.06
C LEU A 60 -1.87 16.75 28.33
N PRO A 61 -1.98 17.18 29.60
CA PRO A 61 -2.30 18.58 29.93
C PRO A 61 -1.22 19.58 29.48
N SER A 62 -1.58 20.85 29.35
CA SER A 62 -0.63 21.94 29.11
C SER A 62 0.57 21.87 30.07
N GLY A 63 1.77 21.87 29.50
CA GLY A 63 2.99 21.65 30.26
C GLY A 63 4.18 21.37 29.37
N ARG A 64 5.37 21.26 29.96
CA ARG A 64 6.58 20.83 29.26
C ARG A 64 7.02 19.49 29.85
N TYR A 65 7.19 18.47 29.03
CA TYR A 65 7.45 17.10 29.47
C TYR A 65 8.81 16.66 28.96
N ARG A 66 9.82 16.67 29.83
CA ARG A 66 11.16 16.25 29.44
C ARG A 66 11.21 14.73 29.28
N LEU A 67 11.64 14.26 28.13
CA LEU A 67 11.90 12.84 27.88
C LEU A 67 13.40 12.57 27.97
N THR A 68 13.77 11.44 28.58
CA THR A 68 15.16 10.95 28.62
C THR A 68 15.33 9.62 27.88
N ARG A 69 14.21 8.97 27.54
CA ARG A 69 14.11 7.67 26.87
C ARG A 69 12.90 7.69 25.93
N SER A 70 12.80 6.69 25.06
CA SER A 70 11.64 6.54 24.18
C SER A 70 10.37 6.25 24.97
N ILE A 71 9.26 6.87 24.58
CA ILE A 71 7.91 6.39 24.91
C ILE A 71 7.39 5.52 23.77
N LEU A 72 6.70 4.44 24.12
CA LEU A 72 6.16 3.44 23.20
C LEU A 72 4.64 3.58 23.14
N VAL A 73 4.11 3.91 21.97
CA VAL A 73 2.68 4.05 21.69
C VAL A 73 2.22 2.77 20.98
N PRO A 74 1.45 1.89 21.64
CA PRO A 74 0.96 0.65 21.03
C PRO A 74 -0.17 0.94 20.03
N PRO A 75 -0.56 -0.06 19.20
CA PRO A 75 -1.76 0.02 18.36
C PRO A 75 -2.98 0.39 19.22
N GLY A 76 -3.92 1.17 18.68
CA GLY A 76 -5.15 1.53 19.40
C GLY A 76 -5.05 2.66 20.42
N VAL A 77 -3.86 3.22 20.70
CA VAL A 77 -3.73 4.31 21.69
C VAL A 77 -3.58 5.66 21.03
N ARG A 78 -4.44 6.61 21.44
CA ARG A 78 -4.44 8.00 20.97
C ARG A 78 -4.05 8.98 22.07
N ILE A 79 -3.14 9.90 21.77
CA ILE A 79 -2.64 10.92 22.70
C ILE A 79 -3.13 12.29 22.23
N PHE A 80 -3.89 13.00 23.07
CA PHE A 80 -4.33 14.37 22.79
C PHE A 80 -3.74 15.34 23.82
N GLY A 81 -3.08 16.38 23.33
CA GLY A 81 -2.70 17.51 24.15
C GLY A 81 -3.92 18.36 24.50
N VAL A 82 -4.11 18.72 25.78
CA VAL A 82 -5.29 19.45 26.25
C VAL A 82 -4.92 20.61 27.17
N GLY A 83 -5.72 21.69 27.12
CA GLY A 83 -5.53 22.89 27.96
C GLY A 83 -5.14 24.12 27.13
N PRO A 84 -4.99 25.29 27.79
CA PRO A 84 -4.89 26.59 27.13
C PRO A 84 -3.71 26.72 26.15
N THR A 85 -2.64 25.95 26.37
CA THR A 85 -1.50 25.83 25.45
C THR A 85 -1.26 24.37 25.10
N ARG A 86 -0.70 24.10 23.92
CA ARG A 86 -0.25 22.74 23.57
C ARG A 86 0.81 22.27 24.57
N PRO A 87 0.75 21.03 25.09
CA PRO A 87 1.90 20.43 25.77
C PRO A 87 3.09 20.31 24.84
N VAL A 88 4.30 20.36 25.40
CA VAL A 88 5.55 20.23 24.64
C VAL A 88 6.34 19.03 25.17
N LEU A 89 6.65 18.06 24.31
CA LEU A 89 7.64 17.03 24.60
C LEU A 89 9.04 17.61 24.37
N VAL A 90 9.92 17.52 25.37
CA VAL A 90 11.24 18.17 25.34
C VAL A 90 12.35 17.13 25.41
N LEU A 91 13.25 17.13 24.44
CA LEU A 91 14.55 16.47 24.57
C LEU A 91 15.59 17.52 24.94
N ALA A 92 16.13 17.42 26.16
CA ALA A 92 17.10 18.39 26.65
C ALA A 92 18.42 18.32 25.85
N ASP A 93 19.25 19.36 25.99
CA ASP A 93 20.59 19.38 25.38
C ASP A 93 21.40 18.13 25.75
N ALA A 94 22.06 17.54 24.76
CA ALA A 94 22.93 16.37 24.89
C ALA A 94 22.32 15.24 25.74
N THR A 95 21.04 14.91 25.52
CA THR A 95 20.36 13.83 26.24
C THR A 95 21.01 12.49 25.90
N PRO A 96 21.51 11.71 26.88
CA PRO A 96 22.21 10.46 26.61
C PRO A 96 21.41 9.49 25.73
N GLY A 97 22.06 8.93 24.71
CA GLY A 97 21.44 7.98 23.76
C GLY A 97 21.01 8.59 22.43
N PHE A 98 21.07 9.92 22.29
CA PHE A 98 20.63 10.66 21.09
C PHE A 98 21.79 11.33 20.31
N GLN A 99 23.03 10.89 20.54
CA GLN A 99 24.24 11.49 19.93
C GLN A 99 24.64 10.85 18.60
N THR A 100 24.33 9.57 18.36
CA THR A 100 24.85 8.80 17.22
C THR A 100 23.80 7.87 16.64
N GLY A 101 23.83 7.63 15.32
CA GLY A 101 22.86 6.77 14.64
C GLY A 101 21.52 7.48 14.42
N VAL A 102 20.42 6.73 14.57
CA VAL A 102 19.05 7.26 14.65
C VAL A 102 18.44 6.80 15.97
N ALA A 103 17.86 7.74 16.72
CA ALA A 103 17.34 7.55 18.06
C ALA A 103 16.00 8.27 18.21
N THR A 104 14.94 7.57 18.60
CA THR A 104 13.56 8.09 18.49
C THR A 104 12.93 8.42 19.84
N MET A 105 12.34 9.62 20.00
CA MET A 105 11.71 10.02 21.27
C MET A 105 10.34 9.34 21.47
N VAL A 106 9.54 9.24 20.42
CA VAL A 106 8.24 8.57 20.42
C VAL A 106 8.26 7.48 19.36
N VAL A 107 7.86 6.26 19.73
CA VAL A 107 7.79 5.12 18.82
C VAL A 107 6.38 4.56 18.79
N PHE A 108 5.76 4.57 17.62
CA PHE A 108 4.53 3.82 17.38
C PHE A 108 4.91 2.36 17.10
N THR A 109 4.42 1.44 17.94
CA THR A 109 4.84 0.02 17.95
C THR A 109 3.75 -0.89 17.36
N GLY A 110 4.13 -2.08 16.92
CA GLY A 110 3.19 -3.08 16.40
C GLY A 110 2.69 -4.10 17.43
N GLY A 111 1.60 -4.79 17.08
CA GLY A 111 1.07 -5.94 17.83
C GLY A 111 1.64 -7.29 17.36
N ASP A 112 1.29 -8.39 18.04
CA ASP A 112 1.61 -9.76 17.59
C ASP A 112 0.52 -10.30 16.65
N GLN A 113 0.40 -9.71 15.46
CA GLN A 113 -0.69 -9.95 14.51
C GLN A 113 -0.89 -11.44 14.18
N TYR A 114 0.20 -12.19 14.06
CA TYR A 114 0.17 -13.60 13.66
C TYR A 114 0.50 -14.57 14.81
N ALA A 115 0.41 -14.11 16.07
CA ALA A 115 0.73 -14.90 17.25
C ALA A 115 2.11 -15.61 17.17
N VAL A 116 3.10 -14.91 16.62
CA VAL A 116 4.46 -15.41 16.39
C VAL A 116 5.22 -15.60 17.73
N GLY A 117 4.81 -14.87 18.77
CA GLY A 117 5.42 -14.94 20.09
C GLY A 117 6.73 -14.16 20.17
N LYS A 118 7.80 -14.58 19.46
CA LYS A 118 9.06 -13.82 19.43
C LYS A 118 8.94 -12.58 18.53
N VAL A 119 9.70 -11.52 18.81
CA VAL A 119 9.78 -10.32 17.94
C VAL A 119 10.64 -10.65 16.71
N PRO A 120 10.09 -10.63 15.48
CA PRO A 120 10.87 -10.97 14.29
C PRO A 120 11.90 -9.92 13.91
N VAL A 121 11.48 -8.65 13.95
CA VAL A 121 12.31 -7.48 13.64
C VAL A 121 12.04 -6.41 14.71
N PRO A 122 12.93 -6.26 15.71
CA PRO A 122 12.77 -5.24 16.74
C PRO A 122 13.10 -3.85 16.21
N VAL A 123 12.52 -2.82 16.82
CA VAL A 123 12.78 -1.41 16.45
C VAL A 123 14.20 -1.00 16.85
N PRO A 124 15.11 -0.71 15.90
CA PRO A 124 16.51 -0.44 16.22
C PRO A 124 16.74 0.94 16.86
N THR A 125 15.79 1.87 16.74
CA THR A 125 15.94 3.28 17.13
C THR A 125 15.46 3.59 18.55
N VAL A 126 14.96 2.60 19.30
CA VAL A 126 14.47 2.79 20.68
C VAL A 126 15.64 3.13 21.61
N VAL A 127 15.40 4.06 22.54
CA VAL A 127 16.36 4.50 23.56
C VAL A 127 15.84 4.15 24.95
N PRO A 128 16.57 3.35 25.75
CA PRO A 128 17.75 2.56 25.36
C PRO A 128 17.39 1.43 24.38
N PRO A 129 18.37 0.86 23.64
CA PRO A 129 18.12 -0.25 22.73
C PRO A 129 17.47 -1.45 23.43
N ARG A 130 16.51 -2.07 22.74
CA ARG A 130 15.70 -3.20 23.22
C ARG A 130 15.37 -4.15 22.08
N ASP A 131 15.36 -5.45 22.35
CA ASP A 131 15.01 -6.51 21.38
C ASP A 131 13.56 -6.99 21.50
N ASP A 132 12.81 -6.47 22.48
CA ASP A 132 11.42 -6.83 22.77
C ASP A 132 10.39 -5.80 22.26
N VAL A 133 10.84 -4.75 21.55
CA VAL A 133 9.95 -3.75 20.96
C VAL A 133 9.59 -4.15 19.54
N ARG A 134 8.34 -4.56 19.33
CA ARG A 134 7.80 -4.89 18.01
C ARG A 134 7.67 -3.63 17.15
N ASP A 135 8.23 -3.67 15.95
CA ASP A 135 7.96 -2.65 14.95
C ASP A 135 6.53 -2.79 14.40
N ALA A 136 6.03 -1.71 13.81
CA ALA A 136 4.70 -1.69 13.22
C ALA A 136 4.57 -2.68 12.06
N ASN A 137 3.43 -3.36 12.01
CA ASN A 137 2.99 -4.24 10.91
C ASN A 137 1.64 -3.77 10.34
N SER A 138 1.12 -4.52 9.36
CA SER A 138 -0.17 -4.30 8.70
C SER A 138 -1.38 -4.19 9.64
N ALA A 139 -1.24 -4.48 10.94
CA ALA A 139 -2.30 -4.37 11.95
C ALA A 139 -2.11 -3.22 12.95
N THR A 140 -1.22 -2.26 12.67
CA THR A 140 -0.90 -1.13 13.57
C THR A 140 -1.89 0.03 13.40
N PHE A 141 -3.17 -0.25 13.67
CA PHE A 141 -4.27 0.67 13.42
C PHE A 141 -4.51 1.67 14.56
N TYR A 142 -5.26 2.74 14.27
CA TYR A 142 -5.90 3.67 15.21
C TYR A 142 -5.00 4.57 16.06
N SER A 143 -3.70 4.32 16.15
CA SER A 143 -2.84 5.08 17.04
C SER A 143 -2.59 6.49 16.52
N ALA A 144 -2.73 7.49 17.38
CA ALA A 144 -2.61 8.89 16.95
C ALA A 144 -1.94 9.76 18.02
N MET A 145 -1.38 10.88 17.59
CA MET A 145 -0.95 11.96 18.50
C MET A 145 -1.36 13.31 17.93
N SER A 146 -2.08 14.10 18.71
CA SER A 146 -2.63 15.37 18.24
C SER A 146 -2.49 16.48 19.26
N ASN A 147 -2.25 17.70 18.78
CA ASN A 147 -2.16 18.92 19.59
C ASN A 147 -1.02 18.86 20.63
N VAL A 148 0.10 18.22 20.28
CA VAL A 148 1.31 18.08 21.10
C VAL A 148 2.51 18.61 20.31
N ASP A 149 3.25 19.54 20.86
CA ASP A 149 4.48 20.07 20.24
C ASP A 149 5.70 19.24 20.65
N VAL A 150 6.77 19.32 19.86
CA VAL A 150 8.07 18.73 20.20
C VAL A 150 9.20 19.75 20.11
N GLU A 151 10.12 19.72 21.07
CA GLU A 151 11.32 20.55 21.09
C GLU A 151 12.57 19.70 21.35
N ILE A 152 13.55 19.78 20.45
CA ILE A 152 14.82 19.06 20.56
C ILE A 152 15.97 20.06 20.76
N GLY A 153 16.65 19.93 21.90
CA GLY A 153 17.83 20.70 22.27
C GLY A 153 19.08 20.35 21.45
N ALA A 154 20.13 21.14 21.62
CA ALA A 154 21.40 20.97 20.93
C ALA A 154 22.14 19.69 21.36
N GLY A 155 23.05 19.18 20.52
CA GLY A 155 23.85 17.99 20.84
C GLY A 155 23.08 16.67 20.77
N ASN A 156 21.93 16.65 20.09
CA ASN A 156 21.12 15.46 19.80
C ASN A 156 21.00 15.19 18.29
N PRO A 157 22.11 15.07 17.52
CA PRO A 157 22.06 14.96 16.07
C PRO A 157 21.46 13.65 15.55
N ALA A 158 21.33 12.61 16.39
CA ALA A 158 20.66 11.36 16.03
C ALA A 158 19.16 11.37 16.30
N ALA A 159 18.64 12.41 16.96
CA ALA A 159 17.25 12.41 17.40
C ALA A 159 16.27 12.49 16.23
N ALA A 160 15.29 11.59 16.23
CA ALA A 160 14.03 11.73 15.53
C ALA A 160 12.91 11.93 16.57
N ALA A 161 12.06 12.93 16.39
CA ALA A 161 11.00 13.21 17.37
C ALA A 161 9.97 12.07 17.41
N VAL A 162 9.47 11.64 16.26
CA VAL A 162 8.48 10.54 16.17
C VAL A 162 8.92 9.53 15.13
N ARG A 163 8.99 8.25 15.49
CA ARG A 163 8.95 7.14 14.53
C ARG A 163 7.48 6.81 14.29
N PHE A 164 6.94 7.23 13.15
CA PHE A 164 5.50 7.17 12.87
C PHE A 164 5.15 6.13 11.82
N ARG A 165 5.71 4.93 11.98
CA ARG A 165 5.46 3.81 11.08
C ARG A 165 4.17 3.13 11.55
N VAL A 166 3.09 3.22 10.77
CA VAL A 166 1.73 2.85 11.19
C VAL A 166 0.87 2.43 9.99
N ALA A 167 -0.30 1.84 10.29
CA ALA A 167 -1.35 1.42 9.33
C ALA A 167 -2.56 2.39 9.33
N GLN A 168 -3.75 2.00 8.84
CA GLN A 168 -4.94 2.87 8.74
C GLN A 168 -5.42 3.49 10.06
N HIS A 169 -6.10 4.64 9.94
CA HIS A 169 -6.64 5.45 11.05
C HIS A 169 -5.61 5.90 12.09
N ALA A 170 -4.36 5.96 11.67
CA ALA A 170 -3.28 6.53 12.46
C ALA A 170 -2.89 7.88 11.88
N PHE A 171 -2.91 8.91 12.72
CA PHE A 171 -2.56 10.26 12.32
C PHE A 171 -1.70 11.03 13.33
N LEU A 172 -0.93 12.00 12.82
CA LEU A 172 -0.41 13.12 13.61
C LEU A 172 -1.13 14.40 13.19
N SER A 173 -1.58 15.22 14.15
CA SER A 173 -2.22 16.49 13.79
C SER A 173 -2.02 17.64 14.74
N HIS A 174 -2.02 18.87 14.22
CA HIS A 174 -1.92 20.10 15.00
C HIS A 174 -0.63 20.15 15.86
N MET A 175 0.53 19.96 15.25
CA MET A 175 1.81 19.83 15.98
C MET A 175 2.87 20.77 15.43
N ASP A 176 3.66 21.37 16.33
CA ASP A 176 4.88 22.10 15.97
C ASP A 176 6.13 21.33 16.40
N PHE A 177 7.04 21.10 15.46
CA PHE A 177 8.32 20.46 15.66
C PHE A 177 9.45 21.49 15.61
N ARG A 178 10.06 21.78 16.75
CA ARG A 178 11.25 22.65 16.88
C ARG A 178 12.49 21.77 17.03
N LEU A 179 13.17 21.53 15.91
CA LEU A 179 14.06 20.38 15.78
C LEU A 179 15.52 20.62 16.19
N GLY A 180 15.98 21.86 16.29
CA GLY A 180 17.35 22.15 16.72
C GLY A 180 18.41 21.34 15.94
N SER A 181 19.19 20.51 16.65
CA SER A 181 20.21 19.67 16.03
C SER A 181 19.69 18.35 15.41
N ALA A 182 18.42 18.00 15.60
CA ALA A 182 17.85 16.69 15.27
C ALA A 182 18.15 16.19 13.85
N PHE A 183 18.12 14.86 13.70
CA PHE A 183 18.13 14.17 12.42
C PHE A 183 16.82 14.41 11.67
N ALA A 184 15.68 14.17 12.32
CA ALA A 184 14.36 14.34 11.70
C ALA A 184 13.29 14.79 12.72
N GLY A 185 12.21 15.39 12.22
CA GLY A 185 10.97 15.47 13.00
C GLY A 185 10.26 14.13 13.01
N VAL A 186 9.89 13.63 11.83
CA VAL A 186 9.33 12.29 11.68
C VAL A 186 10.28 11.38 10.93
N TYR A 187 10.47 10.18 11.45
CA TYR A 187 11.19 9.08 10.81
C TYR A 187 10.20 7.95 10.46
N GLN A 188 10.24 7.46 9.22
CA GLN A 188 9.33 6.44 8.66
C GLN A 188 7.86 6.80 8.87
N ALA A 189 7.36 7.75 8.08
CA ALA A 189 6.00 8.29 8.19
C ALA A 189 4.95 7.38 7.53
N GLY A 190 3.83 7.17 8.20
CA GLY A 190 2.53 6.76 7.65
C GLY A 190 1.45 7.57 8.35
N ASN A 191 0.19 7.16 8.44
CA ASN A 191 -0.66 7.08 7.27
C ASN A 191 -1.10 8.51 6.85
N VAL A 192 -1.58 9.33 7.81
CA VAL A 192 -1.96 10.73 7.54
C VAL A 192 -1.30 11.70 8.52
N MET A 193 -0.93 12.89 8.04
CA MET A 193 -0.58 14.04 8.88
C MET A 193 -1.32 15.30 8.44
N GLN A 194 -1.84 16.07 9.40
CA GLN A 194 -2.65 17.26 9.14
C GLN A 194 -2.24 18.44 10.04
N ASP A 195 -2.00 19.63 9.49
CA ASP A 195 -1.64 20.84 10.29
C ASP A 195 -0.37 20.59 11.14
N VAL A 196 0.69 20.08 10.50
CA VAL A 196 1.97 19.76 11.13
C VAL A 196 3.10 20.62 10.56
N HIS A 197 3.89 21.24 11.45
CA HIS A 197 4.90 22.24 11.06
C HIS A 197 6.30 21.89 11.59
N PHE A 198 7.31 21.98 10.71
CA PHE A 198 8.69 21.58 11.00
C PHE A 198 9.65 22.77 10.88
N HIS A 199 10.36 23.07 11.98
CA HIS A 199 11.30 24.19 12.08
C HIS A 199 12.72 23.69 12.41
N GLY A 200 13.67 23.98 11.53
CA GLY A 200 15.06 23.55 11.70
C GLY A 200 15.25 22.03 11.52
N GLY A 201 16.30 21.47 12.13
CA GLY A 201 16.66 20.05 11.98
C GLY A 201 17.44 19.78 10.69
N ARG A 202 17.94 18.55 10.54
CA ARG A 202 18.55 18.11 9.27
C ARG A 202 17.47 17.94 8.20
N TYR A 203 16.42 17.20 8.57
CA TYR A 203 15.23 16.94 7.78
C TYR A 203 13.98 17.22 8.62
N GLY A 204 12.87 17.58 7.98
CA GLY A 204 11.55 17.57 8.62
C GLY A 204 11.03 16.14 8.70
N ILE A 205 10.98 15.47 7.54
CA ILE A 205 10.60 14.06 7.41
C ILE A 205 11.73 13.29 6.72
N VAL A 206 12.03 12.09 7.23
CA VAL A 206 12.76 11.05 6.52
C VAL A 206 11.82 9.85 6.42
N SER A 207 11.34 9.54 5.23
CA SER A 207 10.41 8.42 5.04
C SER A 207 11.12 7.08 4.81
N GLU A 208 10.33 6.02 4.84
CA GLU A 208 10.60 4.67 4.32
C GLU A 208 9.20 4.10 3.97
N LYS A 209 9.11 2.93 3.30
CA LYS A 209 7.84 2.21 3.14
C LYS A 209 7.02 2.23 4.42
N THR A 210 5.77 2.68 4.28
CA THR A 210 4.81 2.67 5.38
C THR A 210 4.53 1.24 5.83
N SER A 211 3.66 1.03 6.83
CA SER A 211 3.31 -0.31 7.27
C SER A 211 1.84 -0.56 6.99
N PRO A 212 1.49 -1.34 5.96
CA PRO A 212 2.25 -2.25 5.09
C PRO A 212 2.44 -1.71 3.65
N ALA A 213 3.18 -0.62 3.51
CA ALA A 213 3.50 0.02 2.22
C ALA A 213 2.28 0.60 1.46
N TRP A 214 1.25 1.07 2.17
CA TRP A 214 0.25 1.98 1.59
C TRP A 214 0.75 3.43 1.57
N GLN A 215 0.04 4.31 0.89
CA GLN A 215 0.46 5.70 0.72
C GLN A 215 0.47 6.49 2.03
N PHE A 216 1.35 7.50 2.10
CA PHE A 216 1.36 8.51 3.16
C PHE A 216 0.86 9.88 2.63
N THR A 217 -0.11 10.49 3.33
CA THR A 217 -0.65 11.81 2.96
C THR A 217 -0.33 12.90 4.01
N LEU A 218 0.23 14.03 3.56
CA LEU A 218 0.54 15.22 4.35
C LEU A 218 -0.29 16.42 3.89
N ILE A 219 -1.06 17.02 4.79
CA ILE A 219 -2.06 18.06 4.49
C ILE A 219 -1.85 19.30 5.35
N ASP A 220 -1.99 20.49 4.76
CA ASP A 220 -1.99 21.78 5.46
C ASP A 220 -0.73 22.02 6.33
N SER A 221 0.41 21.56 5.84
CA SER A 221 1.66 21.46 6.60
C SER A 221 2.76 22.38 6.10
N SER A 222 3.80 22.59 6.92
CA SER A 222 4.93 23.43 6.50
C SER A 222 6.30 23.01 6.99
N PHE A 223 7.31 23.42 6.25
CA PHE A 223 8.72 23.18 6.51
C PHE A 223 9.50 24.48 6.37
N ASP A 224 10.33 24.81 7.37
CA ASP A 224 11.31 25.89 7.25
C ASP A 224 12.65 25.58 7.91
N HIS A 225 13.72 26.09 7.27
CA HIS A 225 15.09 26.07 7.79
C HIS A 225 15.71 24.68 8.01
N GLN A 226 15.26 23.65 7.28
CA GLN A 226 15.96 22.36 7.27
C GLN A 226 17.36 22.51 6.65
N ARG A 227 18.35 21.83 7.23
CA ARG A 227 19.75 21.94 6.80
C ARG A 227 20.02 21.28 5.46
N ASP A 228 19.35 20.17 5.16
CA ASP A 228 19.63 19.36 3.97
C ASP A 228 18.42 19.38 3.01
N ALA A 229 17.26 18.90 3.47
CA ALA A 229 16.00 18.92 2.72
C ALA A 229 14.79 19.02 3.65
N ALA A 230 13.65 19.52 3.17
CA ALA A 230 12.41 19.47 3.95
C ALA A 230 11.94 18.01 4.16
N ILE A 231 11.93 17.23 3.08
CA ILE A 231 11.59 15.80 3.09
C ILE A 231 12.70 15.04 2.38
N ARG A 232 13.29 14.05 3.05
CA ARG A 232 14.06 12.98 2.41
C ARG A 232 13.13 11.80 2.20
N GLU A 233 12.95 11.43 0.95
CA GLU A 233 11.81 10.63 0.51
C GLU A 233 12.27 9.26 -0.02
N HIS A 234 11.58 8.22 0.44
CA HIS A 234 11.96 6.82 0.29
C HIS A 234 10.75 5.88 0.41
N GLU A 235 10.24 5.47 -0.74
CA GLU A 235 9.12 4.57 -1.00
C GLU A 235 7.87 4.81 -0.12
N ALA A 236 7.52 6.07 0.16
CA ALA A 236 6.35 6.38 0.99
C ALA A 236 5.05 6.51 0.19
N ASP A 237 5.14 6.55 -1.14
CA ASP A 237 4.05 6.90 -2.04
C ASP A 237 3.39 8.24 -1.61
N LEU A 238 4.23 9.25 -1.40
CA LEU A 238 3.90 10.52 -0.74
C LEU A 238 2.87 11.36 -1.50
N THR A 239 1.79 11.76 -0.81
CA THR A 239 0.82 12.75 -1.28
C THR A 239 0.91 14.03 -0.44
N LEU A 240 1.04 15.20 -1.08
CA LEU A 240 1.09 16.52 -0.45
C LEU A 240 -0.13 17.34 -0.87
N VAL A 241 -0.84 17.93 0.09
CA VAL A 241 -1.96 18.85 -0.16
C VAL A 241 -1.77 20.13 0.64
N ASN A 242 -1.69 21.28 -0.04
CA ASN A 242 -1.49 22.59 0.59
C ASN A 242 -0.26 22.64 1.53
N VAL A 243 0.89 22.21 1.01
CA VAL A 243 2.15 22.15 1.77
C VAL A 243 3.08 23.30 1.39
N ARG A 244 3.65 23.98 2.39
CA ARG A 244 4.64 25.05 2.19
C ARG A 244 6.03 24.61 2.60
N VAL A 245 7.00 24.79 1.71
CA VAL A 245 8.42 24.56 1.97
C VAL A 245 9.19 25.85 1.78
N SER A 246 9.98 26.25 2.78
CA SER A 246 10.74 27.49 2.72
C SER A 246 12.13 27.42 3.33
N ASP A 247 13.04 28.27 2.84
CA ASP A 247 14.35 28.52 3.47
C ASP A 247 15.20 27.25 3.68
N THR A 248 15.18 26.34 2.71
CA THR A 248 15.88 25.04 2.73
C THR A 248 16.64 24.81 1.43
N PRO A 249 17.70 23.97 1.38
CA PRO A 249 18.38 23.67 0.13
C PRO A 249 17.50 22.89 -0.86
N VAL A 250 16.82 21.84 -0.40
CA VAL A 250 15.97 20.99 -1.23
C VAL A 250 14.59 20.88 -0.59
N GLY A 251 13.54 20.89 -1.42
CA GLY A 251 12.20 20.61 -0.93
C GLY A 251 12.03 19.12 -0.64
N ILE A 252 11.88 18.32 -1.69
CA ILE A 252 11.77 16.87 -1.61
C ILE A 252 13.00 16.23 -2.25
N ASP A 253 13.73 15.41 -1.51
CA ASP A 253 14.92 14.70 -1.97
C ASP A 253 14.66 13.19 -2.02
N ILE A 254 14.37 12.64 -3.22
CA ILE A 254 14.16 11.21 -3.40
C ILE A 254 15.53 10.51 -3.34
N ASP A 255 15.65 9.50 -2.49
CA ASP A 255 16.93 8.86 -2.18
C ASP A 255 17.64 8.30 -3.42
N PRO A 256 18.99 8.36 -3.47
CA PRO A 256 19.74 7.83 -4.61
C PRO A 256 19.48 6.33 -4.80
N GLY A 257 19.25 5.94 -6.06
CA GLY A 257 18.99 4.54 -6.40
C GLY A 257 17.55 4.07 -6.15
N TYR A 258 16.67 4.93 -5.65
CA TYR A 258 15.27 4.63 -5.41
C TYR A 258 14.33 5.31 -6.40
N SER A 259 13.25 4.60 -6.73
CA SER A 259 12.06 5.13 -7.42
C SER A 259 10.97 5.39 -6.40
N ASP A 260 10.07 6.34 -6.70
CA ASP A 260 8.96 6.67 -5.80
C ASP A 260 7.72 7.20 -6.52
N SER A 261 6.59 7.21 -5.82
CA SER A 261 5.33 7.83 -6.25
C SER A 261 5.02 9.09 -5.45
N LEU A 262 5.34 10.27 -5.99
CA LEU A 262 5.08 11.55 -5.35
C LEU A 262 3.98 12.32 -6.09
N TRP A 263 2.94 12.75 -5.37
CA TRP A 263 1.94 13.69 -5.87
C TRP A 263 1.82 14.93 -4.99
N GLY A 264 2.01 16.12 -5.57
CA GLY A 264 1.85 17.38 -4.85
C GLY A 264 0.77 18.28 -5.41
N LYS A 265 -0.26 18.60 -4.63
CA LYS A 265 -1.30 19.57 -4.97
C LYS A 265 -1.19 20.85 -4.13
N ASP A 266 -1.22 22.00 -4.80
CA ASP A 266 -1.14 23.32 -4.16
C ASP A 266 0.14 23.51 -3.30
N VAL A 267 1.25 22.88 -3.73
CA VAL A 267 2.53 22.96 -3.03
C VAL A 267 3.22 24.29 -3.31
N ARG A 268 3.79 24.89 -2.26
CA ARG A 268 4.46 26.19 -2.31
C ARG A 268 5.93 26.07 -1.93
N PHE A 269 6.83 26.51 -2.82
CA PHE A 269 8.27 26.58 -2.57
C PHE A 269 8.73 28.03 -2.46
N GLU A 270 9.40 28.41 -1.37
CA GLU A 270 9.94 29.76 -1.20
C GLU A 270 11.39 29.75 -0.76
N ARG A 271 12.28 30.35 -1.56
CA ARG A 271 13.72 30.42 -1.25
C ARG A 271 14.34 29.01 -1.10
N VAL A 272 13.92 28.08 -1.96
CA VAL A 272 14.51 26.75 -2.01
C VAL A 272 15.71 26.78 -2.94
N SER A 273 16.91 26.71 -2.35
CA SER A 273 18.12 27.20 -3.03
C SER A 273 18.72 26.26 -4.08
N ARG A 274 18.44 24.95 -4.01
CA ARG A 274 18.98 23.94 -4.96
C ARG A 274 17.93 23.36 -5.89
N ALA A 275 16.82 22.83 -5.37
CA ALA A 275 15.74 22.26 -6.17
C ALA A 275 14.45 22.11 -5.36
N GLY A 276 13.29 22.36 -5.97
CA GLY A 276 11.99 22.01 -5.37
C GLY A 276 11.86 20.50 -5.12
N VAL A 277 12.20 19.70 -6.13
CA VAL A 277 12.26 18.23 -6.05
C VAL A 277 13.53 17.69 -6.72
N VAL A 278 14.17 16.69 -6.09
CA VAL A 278 15.23 15.87 -6.67
C VAL A 278 14.67 14.48 -6.94
N ILE A 279 14.79 14.02 -8.18
CA ILE A 279 14.23 12.76 -8.69
C ILE A 279 15.38 11.78 -8.93
N SER A 280 15.24 10.57 -8.40
CA SER A 280 16.15 9.43 -8.62
C SER A 280 15.46 8.35 -9.45
N ARG A 281 16.21 7.38 -9.98
CA ARG A 281 15.75 6.29 -10.86
C ARG A 281 14.87 6.80 -12.01
N GLU A 282 15.27 7.93 -12.63
CA GLU A 282 14.50 8.69 -13.64
C GLU A 282 14.04 7.92 -14.90
N THR A 283 14.48 6.67 -15.08
CA THR A 283 14.08 5.76 -16.19
C THR A 283 13.20 4.60 -15.74
N SER A 284 12.89 4.48 -14.45
CA SER A 284 12.05 3.42 -13.90
C SER A 284 10.57 3.68 -14.15
N ALA A 285 9.81 2.63 -14.45
CA ALA A 285 8.34 2.71 -14.52
C ALA A 285 7.71 3.05 -13.15
N PHE A 286 8.39 2.71 -12.06
CA PHE A 286 8.00 3.00 -10.68
C PHE A 286 8.33 4.42 -10.22
N THR A 287 9.07 5.22 -11.03
CA THR A 287 9.26 6.64 -10.71
C THR A 287 8.09 7.43 -11.26
N GLN A 288 7.20 7.89 -10.37
CA GLN A 288 5.93 8.49 -10.70
C GLN A 288 5.79 9.82 -9.95
N ILE A 289 6.28 10.92 -10.53
CA ILE A 289 6.39 12.22 -9.85
C ILE A 289 5.46 13.23 -10.50
N GLY A 290 4.56 13.85 -9.74
CA GLY A 290 3.59 14.80 -10.27
C GLY A 290 3.27 15.96 -9.35
N PHE A 291 2.93 17.11 -9.95
CA PHE A 291 2.42 18.27 -9.24
C PHE A 291 1.24 18.91 -9.98
N ASP A 292 0.25 19.36 -9.23
CA ASP A 292 -0.90 20.15 -9.70
C ASP A 292 -0.93 21.49 -8.95
N ASN A 293 -0.87 22.59 -9.71
CA ASN A 293 -0.87 23.95 -9.19
C ASN A 293 0.20 24.26 -8.12
N ALA A 294 1.45 23.83 -8.32
CA ALA A 294 2.54 24.28 -7.46
C ALA A 294 2.94 25.74 -7.77
N VAL A 295 3.39 26.48 -6.76
CA VAL A 295 3.93 27.84 -6.94
C VAL A 295 5.29 27.97 -6.28
N ALA A 296 6.14 28.81 -6.86
CA ALA A 296 7.49 28.96 -6.35
C ALA A 296 7.99 30.40 -6.46
N THR A 297 8.81 30.82 -5.50
CA THR A 297 9.56 32.09 -5.57
C THR A 297 10.98 31.91 -5.06
N ASP A 298 11.94 32.54 -5.72
CA ASP A 298 13.36 32.45 -5.36
C ASP A 298 13.86 30.98 -5.30
N THR A 299 13.29 30.13 -6.18
CA THR A 299 13.59 28.70 -6.34
C THR A 299 13.98 28.47 -7.80
N PRO A 300 15.27 28.57 -8.18
CA PRO A 300 15.67 28.62 -9.60
C PRO A 300 15.45 27.29 -10.36
N VAL A 301 15.50 26.16 -9.66
CA VAL A 301 15.28 24.82 -10.24
C VAL A 301 14.03 24.24 -9.59
N PHE A 302 13.03 23.90 -10.41
CA PHE A 302 11.85 23.21 -9.92
C PHE A 302 12.14 21.73 -9.69
N ALA A 303 12.60 21.03 -10.73
CA ALA A 303 12.95 19.61 -10.66
C ALA A 303 14.39 19.37 -11.12
N ARG A 304 15.10 18.48 -10.43
CA ARG A 304 16.44 18.01 -10.80
C ARG A 304 16.46 16.49 -10.85
N PHE A 305 17.00 15.92 -11.92
CA PHE A 305 17.17 14.49 -12.06
C PHE A 305 18.58 14.10 -11.63
N ARG A 306 18.69 13.16 -10.69
CA ARG A 306 19.92 12.86 -9.96
C ARG A 306 20.97 12.23 -10.87
N GLU A 307 20.59 11.20 -11.61
CA GLU A 307 21.50 10.41 -12.44
C GLU A 307 21.98 11.18 -13.67
N SER A 308 21.07 11.80 -14.43
CA SER A 308 21.44 12.55 -15.64
C SER A 308 21.97 13.96 -15.37
N GLY A 309 21.68 14.53 -14.19
CA GLY A 309 21.92 15.93 -13.88
C GLY A 309 21.01 16.92 -14.63
N ARG A 310 20.03 16.42 -15.41
CA ARG A 310 19.04 17.24 -16.11
C ARG A 310 18.23 18.07 -15.10
N THR A 311 17.76 19.24 -15.54
CA THR A 311 16.93 20.12 -14.70
C THR A 311 15.73 20.65 -15.47
N VAL A 312 14.65 20.95 -14.73
CA VAL A 312 13.53 21.77 -15.17
C VAL A 312 13.59 23.08 -14.39
N ALA A 313 13.92 24.16 -15.09
CA ALA A 313 14.10 25.48 -14.48
C ALA A 313 12.76 26.16 -14.16
N GLY A 314 12.76 27.00 -13.13
CA GLY A 314 11.70 27.97 -12.89
C GLY A 314 11.69 29.08 -13.95
N GLN A 315 10.55 29.75 -14.13
CA GLN A 315 10.43 30.87 -15.08
C GLN A 315 10.34 32.21 -14.36
N GLY A 316 11.49 32.88 -14.21
CA GLY A 316 11.60 34.16 -13.50
C GLY A 316 11.72 33.99 -11.98
N ARG A 317 11.59 35.10 -11.24
CA ARG A 317 11.74 35.10 -9.77
C ARG A 317 10.62 34.31 -9.10
N SER A 318 9.38 34.52 -9.52
CA SER A 318 8.21 33.79 -9.07
C SER A 318 7.51 33.14 -10.26
N TYR A 319 6.98 31.92 -10.09
CA TYR A 319 6.32 31.17 -11.16
C TYR A 319 5.25 30.22 -10.62
N ARG A 320 4.36 29.79 -11.51
CA ARG A 320 3.40 28.70 -11.28
C ARG A 320 3.79 27.51 -12.15
N VAL A 321 3.76 26.33 -11.55
CA VAL A 321 3.76 25.05 -12.24
C VAL A 321 2.31 24.57 -12.26
N ALA A 322 1.60 24.82 -13.36
CA ALA A 322 0.20 24.45 -13.48
C ALA A 322 0.03 22.93 -13.49
N SER A 323 0.95 22.23 -14.15
CA SER A 323 1.06 20.77 -14.11
C SER A 323 2.51 20.35 -14.30
N PHE A 324 2.92 19.31 -13.59
CA PHE A 324 4.17 18.59 -13.82
C PHE A 324 3.91 17.10 -13.72
N SER A 325 4.54 16.31 -14.58
CA SER A 325 4.55 14.85 -14.48
C SER A 325 5.87 14.31 -15.02
N HIS A 326 6.47 13.36 -14.30
CA HIS A 326 7.59 12.55 -14.77
C HIS A 326 7.37 11.09 -14.41
N GLY A 327 7.69 10.21 -15.36
CA GLY A 327 7.54 8.76 -15.23
C GLY A 327 6.96 8.13 -16.48
N LEU A 328 6.46 6.90 -16.38
CA LEU A 328 5.82 6.20 -17.49
C LEU A 328 4.53 6.94 -17.89
N SER A 329 4.57 7.62 -19.03
CA SER A 329 3.44 8.34 -19.60
C SER A 329 2.79 7.50 -20.68
N VAL A 330 1.51 7.22 -20.52
CA VAL A 330 0.70 6.40 -21.41
C VAL A 330 -0.18 7.33 -22.25
N PRO A 331 -0.04 7.33 -23.59
CA PRO A 331 -0.70 8.34 -24.42
C PRO A 331 -2.20 8.09 -24.62
N THR A 332 -2.63 6.82 -24.60
CA THR A 332 -4.03 6.39 -24.73
C THR A 332 -4.16 4.93 -24.27
N LEU A 333 -5.38 4.47 -24.02
CA LEU A 333 -5.66 3.07 -23.70
C LEU A 333 -5.16 2.15 -24.82
N GLY A 334 -4.54 1.02 -24.46
CA GLY A 334 -3.97 0.03 -25.39
C GLY A 334 -2.56 0.35 -25.89
N ALA A 335 -2.01 1.54 -25.62
CA ALA A 335 -0.63 1.87 -25.99
C ALA A 335 0.39 1.44 -24.91
N THR A 336 1.63 1.16 -25.32
CA THR A 336 2.76 1.07 -24.36
C THR A 336 3.15 2.48 -23.92
N GLY A 337 3.42 2.66 -22.63
CA GLY A 337 3.91 3.92 -22.10
C GLY A 337 5.38 4.18 -22.41
N THR A 338 5.79 5.44 -22.36
CA THR A 338 7.19 5.85 -22.46
C THR A 338 7.55 6.76 -21.30
N ILE A 339 8.76 6.64 -20.76
CA ILE A 339 9.25 7.58 -19.75
C ILE A 339 9.32 8.98 -20.35
N ALA A 340 8.61 9.93 -19.75
CA ALA A 340 8.52 11.31 -20.23
C ALA A 340 8.62 12.31 -19.08
N THR A 341 8.82 13.59 -19.42
CA THR A 341 8.62 14.73 -18.50
C THR A 341 7.71 15.73 -19.18
N ASP A 342 6.56 16.02 -18.59
CA ASP A 342 5.67 17.11 -18.98
C ASP A 342 5.71 18.20 -17.91
N ALA A 343 5.84 19.47 -18.32
CA ALA A 343 5.95 20.60 -17.40
C ALA A 343 5.31 21.86 -17.99
N GLN A 344 4.24 22.33 -17.36
CA GLN A 344 3.55 23.56 -17.70
C GLN A 344 3.90 24.65 -16.68
N ILE A 345 4.91 25.45 -17.00
CA ILE A 345 5.44 26.48 -16.10
C ILE A 345 5.23 27.87 -16.72
N ALA A 346 4.74 28.82 -15.92
CA ALA A 346 4.53 30.20 -16.33
C ALA A 346 5.02 31.19 -15.26
N PRO A 347 5.60 32.34 -15.64
CA PRO A 347 6.05 33.35 -14.68
C PRO A 347 4.87 34.00 -13.95
N LEU A 348 5.12 34.45 -12.73
CA LEU A 348 4.21 35.25 -11.92
C LEU A 348 4.86 36.58 -11.54
N HIS A 349 4.08 37.66 -11.52
CA HIS A 349 4.55 38.95 -10.99
C HIS A 349 4.78 38.88 -9.47
N ALA A 350 3.88 38.19 -8.76
CA ALA A 350 3.98 37.89 -7.33
C ALA A 350 3.29 36.56 -7.06
N LEU A 351 3.65 35.91 -5.96
CA LEU A 351 2.93 34.73 -5.50
C LEU A 351 1.46 35.07 -5.18
N PRO A 352 0.52 34.15 -5.45
CA PRO A 352 -0.86 34.31 -4.96
C PRO A 352 -0.89 34.35 -3.42
N PRO A 353 -2.03 34.70 -2.79
CA PRO A 353 -2.23 34.42 -1.37
C PRO A 353 -2.04 32.93 -1.04
N ALA A 354 -1.74 32.60 0.21
CA ALA A 354 -1.77 31.20 0.64
C ALA A 354 -3.19 30.63 0.45
N PRO A 355 -3.33 29.35 0.06
CA PRO A 355 -4.63 28.70 -0.03
C PRO A 355 -5.32 28.69 1.34
N THR A 356 -6.65 28.59 1.34
CA THR A 356 -7.37 28.18 2.54
C THR A 356 -7.00 26.74 2.90
N PRO A 357 -6.94 26.38 4.20
CA PRO A 357 -6.73 25.01 4.61
C PRO A 357 -7.67 24.03 3.88
N ALA A 358 -7.13 22.91 3.40
CA ALA A 358 -7.90 21.86 2.76
C ALA A 358 -8.84 21.18 3.76
N ILE A 359 -8.42 21.10 5.03
CA ILE A 359 -9.23 20.60 6.13
C ILE A 359 -9.75 21.77 6.96
N ARG A 360 -11.08 21.90 7.04
CA ARG A 360 -11.71 22.90 7.90
C ARG A 360 -11.54 22.53 9.37
N ALA A 361 -11.35 23.52 10.22
CA ALA A 361 -11.23 23.30 11.66
C ALA A 361 -12.55 22.83 12.30
N LEU A 362 -12.44 21.95 13.30
CA LEU A 362 -13.55 21.63 14.20
C LEU A 362 -13.93 22.85 15.06
N PRO A 363 -15.20 22.98 15.50
CA PRO A 363 -15.58 23.96 16.50
C PRO A 363 -14.80 23.79 17.80
N ALA A 364 -14.55 24.89 18.53
CA ALA A 364 -13.84 24.85 19.81
C ALA A 364 -14.53 23.92 20.81
N VAL A 365 -13.75 23.18 21.60
CA VAL A 365 -14.25 22.18 22.57
C VAL A 365 -15.29 22.75 23.55
N ALA A 366 -15.19 24.04 23.92
CA ALA A 366 -16.17 24.69 24.79
C ALA A 366 -17.60 24.76 24.21
N GLN A 367 -17.78 24.54 22.91
CA GLN A 367 -19.09 24.48 22.26
C GLN A 367 -19.69 23.07 22.24
N TRP A 368 -18.91 22.05 22.64
CA TRP A 368 -19.30 20.66 22.50
C TRP A 368 -20.30 20.27 23.59
N SER A 369 -21.43 19.70 23.17
CA SER A 369 -22.45 19.16 24.09
C SER A 369 -22.34 17.63 24.11
N SER A 370 -22.05 17.05 25.27
CA SER A 370 -21.97 15.59 25.42
C SER A 370 -23.36 14.97 25.24
N VAL A 371 -23.47 13.97 24.35
CA VAL A 371 -24.74 13.26 24.16
C VAL A 371 -25.18 12.49 25.41
N ARG A 372 -24.25 12.17 26.32
CA ARG A 372 -24.56 11.52 27.60
C ARG A 372 -25.33 12.45 28.53
N ASP A 373 -24.93 13.73 28.58
CA ASP A 373 -25.64 14.75 29.35
C ASP A 373 -27.03 15.05 28.76
N LEU A 374 -27.22 14.71 27.48
CA LEU A 374 -28.48 14.84 26.75
C LEU A 374 -29.32 13.54 26.75
N GLY A 375 -28.88 12.52 27.50
CA GLY A 375 -29.66 11.32 27.81
C GLY A 375 -29.34 10.06 27.00
N ALA A 376 -28.30 10.06 26.15
CA ALA A 376 -27.80 8.83 25.52
C ALA A 376 -26.93 8.03 26.49
N THR A 377 -27.04 6.70 26.50
CA THR A 377 -26.29 5.85 27.44
C THR A 377 -25.01 5.27 26.86
N GLY A 378 -24.93 5.01 25.55
CA GLY A 378 -23.74 4.46 24.89
C GLY A 378 -23.25 3.15 25.50
N ASP A 379 -24.15 2.32 26.03
CA ASP A 379 -23.85 1.07 26.77
C ASP A 379 -23.91 -0.21 25.92
N GLY A 380 -24.19 -0.07 24.61
CA GLY A 380 -24.33 -1.16 23.65
C GLY A 380 -25.66 -1.92 23.72
N ARG A 381 -26.56 -1.58 24.64
CA ARG A 381 -27.79 -2.32 24.94
C ARG A 381 -29.04 -1.44 24.83
N THR A 382 -29.02 -0.28 25.47
CA THR A 382 -30.12 0.69 25.46
C THR A 382 -30.29 1.25 24.05
N ASP A 383 -31.53 1.37 23.60
CA ASP A 383 -31.84 2.02 22.33
C ASP A 383 -31.74 3.55 22.48
N ASP A 384 -30.62 4.10 22.02
CA ASP A 384 -30.28 5.53 22.12
C ASP A 384 -30.93 6.37 21.02
N THR A 385 -31.73 5.79 20.12
CA THR A 385 -32.26 6.49 18.92
C THR A 385 -32.97 7.80 19.27
N GLN A 386 -33.90 7.77 20.24
CA GLN A 386 -34.67 8.95 20.61
C GLN A 386 -33.84 10.00 21.37
N ALA A 387 -32.86 9.56 22.16
CA ALA A 387 -31.97 10.46 22.88
C ALA A 387 -31.04 11.19 21.90
N LEU A 388 -30.41 10.44 20.99
CA LEU A 388 -29.52 10.99 19.97
C LEU A 388 -30.26 11.88 18.97
N GLN A 389 -31.45 11.50 18.51
CA GLN A 389 -32.23 12.36 17.61
C GLN A 389 -32.60 13.67 18.30
N ARG A 390 -33.06 13.64 19.57
CA ARG A 390 -33.33 14.88 20.33
C ARG A 390 -32.08 15.74 20.51
N ALA A 391 -30.92 15.12 20.77
CA ALA A 391 -29.65 15.83 20.87
C ALA A 391 -29.32 16.56 19.54
N ILE A 392 -29.48 15.86 18.41
CA ILE A 392 -29.31 16.43 17.06
C ILE A 392 -30.29 17.57 16.80
N ASP A 393 -31.55 17.42 17.20
CA ASP A 393 -32.58 18.44 16.97
C ASP A 393 -32.31 19.72 17.77
N THR A 394 -31.68 19.60 18.96
CA THR A 394 -31.55 20.70 19.92
C THR A 394 -30.16 21.33 19.99
N HIS A 395 -29.09 20.63 19.59
CA HIS A 395 -27.71 21.10 19.70
C HIS A 395 -26.96 20.99 18.38
N ARG A 396 -26.11 21.97 18.09
CA ARG A 396 -25.31 22.00 16.85
C ARG A 396 -24.09 21.09 16.91
N VAL A 397 -23.33 21.19 18.00
CA VAL A 397 -22.05 20.50 18.16
C VAL A 397 -22.21 19.44 19.22
N LEU A 398 -22.21 18.18 18.77
CA LEU A 398 -22.40 17.01 19.61
C LEU A 398 -21.07 16.28 19.80
N TYR A 399 -20.73 16.02 21.06
CA TYR A 399 -19.63 15.16 21.44
C TYR A 399 -20.17 13.79 21.85
N LEU A 400 -19.61 12.73 21.27
CA LEU A 400 -19.90 11.34 21.63
C LEU A 400 -18.71 10.81 22.43
N PRO A 401 -18.82 10.73 23.76
CA PRO A 401 -17.82 10.03 24.56
C PRO A 401 -17.72 8.55 24.17
N ILE A 402 -16.64 7.88 24.55
CA ILE A 402 -16.46 6.43 24.35
C ILE A 402 -17.73 5.66 24.76
N GLY A 403 -18.19 4.78 23.88
CA GLY A 403 -19.44 4.05 24.04
C GLY A 403 -19.95 3.44 22.73
N PHE A 404 -20.82 2.45 22.88
CA PHE A 404 -21.55 1.83 21.78
C PHE A 404 -23.00 2.31 21.84
N TYR A 405 -23.37 3.20 20.93
CA TYR A 405 -24.68 3.81 20.88
C TYR A 405 -25.59 2.99 19.96
N ARG A 406 -26.39 2.11 20.55
CA ARG A 406 -27.30 1.25 19.77
C ARG A 406 -28.48 2.08 19.27
N VAL A 407 -28.76 2.00 17.97
CA VAL A 407 -29.92 2.66 17.35
C VAL A 407 -30.79 1.66 16.59
N SER A 408 -32.07 1.96 16.44
CA SER A 408 -33.05 1.14 15.72
C SER A 408 -33.63 1.81 14.49
N ALA A 409 -33.40 3.12 14.28
CA ALA A 409 -33.82 3.88 13.11
C ALA A 409 -32.78 4.93 12.69
N THR A 410 -32.95 5.50 11.50
CA THR A 410 -32.09 6.56 10.97
C THR A 410 -32.07 7.79 11.88
N LEU A 411 -30.87 8.26 12.20
CA LEU A 411 -30.63 9.57 12.78
C LEU A 411 -30.53 10.61 11.66
N ARG A 412 -31.44 11.60 11.67
CA ARG A 412 -31.50 12.66 10.68
C ARG A 412 -30.74 13.86 11.18
N LEU A 413 -29.64 14.18 10.49
CA LEU A 413 -28.82 15.34 10.84
C LEU A 413 -29.51 16.64 10.39
N ARG A 414 -29.23 17.73 11.09
CA ARG A 414 -29.60 19.08 10.66
C ARG A 414 -28.61 19.57 9.59
N PRO A 415 -28.95 20.64 8.85
CA PRO A 415 -28.04 21.18 7.86
C PRO A 415 -26.69 21.62 8.42
N ASP A 416 -26.58 21.91 9.72
CA ASP A 416 -25.37 22.44 10.36
C ASP A 416 -24.79 21.53 11.45
N THR A 417 -25.25 20.27 11.53
CA THR A 417 -24.82 19.33 12.57
C THR A 417 -23.32 19.06 12.50
N VAL A 418 -22.68 19.10 13.67
CA VAL A 418 -21.31 18.66 13.90
C VAL A 418 -21.34 17.52 14.92
N MET A 419 -20.78 16.36 14.56
CA MET A 419 -20.69 15.19 15.44
C MET A 419 -19.23 14.77 15.58
N ILE A 420 -18.75 14.69 16.83
CA ILE A 420 -17.33 14.48 17.14
C ILE A 420 -17.19 13.33 18.14
N GLY A 421 -16.34 12.36 17.81
CA GLY A 421 -15.73 11.41 18.73
C GLY A 421 -14.21 11.58 18.73
N LEU A 422 -13.50 10.86 19.61
CA LEU A 422 -12.03 10.89 19.67
C LEU A 422 -11.39 9.56 19.24
N HIS A 423 -12.18 8.52 19.05
CA HIS A 423 -11.68 7.18 18.76
C HIS A 423 -12.75 6.33 18.05
N PRO A 424 -12.64 6.10 16.73
CA PRO A 424 -13.70 5.45 15.96
C PRO A 424 -13.88 3.98 16.32
N ALA A 425 -12.84 3.29 16.80
CA ALA A 425 -12.98 1.92 17.31
C ALA A 425 -13.74 1.80 18.65
N LEU A 426 -13.73 2.85 19.49
CA LEU A 426 -14.34 2.83 20.84
C LEU A 426 -15.62 3.67 20.95
N THR A 427 -15.87 4.55 19.98
CA THR A 427 -17.06 5.40 19.90
C THR A 427 -17.84 5.01 18.65
N GLN A 428 -18.85 4.17 18.81
CA GLN A 428 -19.57 3.59 17.67
C GLN A 428 -21.08 3.85 17.74
N ILE A 429 -21.70 4.17 16.61
CA ILE A 429 -23.17 4.08 16.44
C ILE A 429 -23.48 2.77 15.74
N VAL A 430 -24.30 1.93 16.37
CA VAL A 430 -24.45 0.52 16.00
C VAL A 430 -25.91 0.16 15.76
N LEU A 431 -26.17 -0.54 14.65
CA LEU A 431 -27.41 -1.28 14.46
C LEU A 431 -27.28 -2.68 15.05
N PRO A 432 -28.32 -3.19 15.75
CA PRO A 432 -28.38 -4.61 16.08
C PRO A 432 -28.60 -5.44 14.81
N ASP A 433 -28.14 -6.69 14.82
CA ASP A 433 -28.45 -7.65 13.75
C ASP A 433 -29.97 -7.89 13.66
N ASN A 434 -30.45 -8.15 12.44
CA ASN A 434 -31.86 -8.43 12.17
C ASN A 434 -32.81 -7.32 12.67
N ASN A 435 -32.39 -6.06 12.58
CA ASN A 435 -33.20 -4.94 13.00
C ASN A 435 -34.47 -4.84 12.11
N PRO A 436 -35.69 -4.93 12.66
CA PRO A 436 -36.92 -4.94 11.86
C PRO A 436 -37.07 -3.76 10.89
N ALA A 437 -36.57 -2.58 11.25
CA ALA A 437 -36.63 -1.39 10.39
C ALA A 437 -35.74 -1.49 9.13
N HIS A 438 -34.76 -2.39 9.12
CA HIS A 438 -33.77 -2.57 8.04
C HIS A 438 -33.93 -3.89 7.29
N ALA A 439 -34.98 -4.66 7.60
CA ALA A 439 -35.27 -5.95 6.99
C ALA A 439 -36.10 -5.81 5.69
N GLY A 440 -36.16 -6.90 4.92
CA GLY A 440 -37.00 -7.02 3.72
C GLY A 440 -36.47 -6.29 2.49
N VAL A 441 -37.30 -6.26 1.43
CA VAL A 441 -37.01 -5.56 0.18
C VAL A 441 -37.50 -4.12 0.30
N GLY A 442 -36.64 -3.14 -0.01
CA GLY A 442 -37.00 -1.73 0.00
C GLY A 442 -35.81 -0.80 -0.20
N SER A 443 -36.08 0.50 -0.17
CA SER A 443 -35.05 1.54 -0.22
C SER A 443 -34.13 1.49 0.99
N VAL A 444 -32.94 2.08 0.83
CA VAL A 444 -31.96 2.27 1.91
C VAL A 444 -32.60 2.93 3.14
N VAL A 445 -32.19 2.46 4.31
CA VAL A 445 -32.45 3.02 5.64
C VAL A 445 -31.08 3.16 6.31
N PRO A 446 -30.46 4.35 6.26
CA PRO A 446 -29.09 4.50 6.77
C PRO A 446 -29.06 4.71 8.29
N ILE A 447 -27.89 4.53 8.92
CA ILE A 447 -27.67 4.96 10.31
C ILE A 447 -27.74 6.49 10.38
N LEU A 448 -26.86 7.16 9.63
CA LEU A 448 -26.81 8.62 9.56
C LEU A 448 -27.29 9.10 8.18
N ALA A 449 -28.19 10.09 8.17
CA ALA A 449 -28.63 10.75 6.95
C ALA A 449 -28.49 12.27 7.05
N THR A 450 -27.80 12.89 6.09
CA THR A 450 -27.71 14.35 6.02
C THR A 450 -28.77 14.95 5.08
N PRO A 451 -29.16 16.22 5.28
CA PRO A 451 -30.03 16.92 4.35
C PRO A 451 -29.26 17.40 3.12
N LYS A 452 -29.97 17.57 2.01
CA LYS A 452 -29.38 18.07 0.77
C LYS A 452 -28.79 19.47 0.96
N GLY A 453 -27.54 19.66 0.57
CA GLY A 453 -26.84 20.95 0.62
C GLY A 453 -26.46 21.43 2.03
N GLY A 454 -26.44 20.55 3.03
CA GLY A 454 -25.96 20.89 4.39
C GLY A 454 -24.49 21.31 4.43
N ASP A 455 -24.08 21.87 5.56
CA ASP A 455 -22.71 22.20 5.99
C ASP A 455 -22.34 21.37 7.24
N THR A 456 -22.28 20.05 7.08
CA THR A 456 -22.17 19.09 8.21
C THR A 456 -20.74 18.63 8.43
N ILE A 457 -20.39 18.31 9.68
CA ILE A 457 -19.08 17.72 10.04
C ILE A 457 -19.29 16.42 10.81
N LEU A 458 -18.64 15.34 10.37
CA LEU A 458 -18.50 14.10 11.13
C LEU A 458 -17.01 13.86 11.38
N SER A 459 -16.62 13.62 12.63
CA SER A 459 -15.21 13.35 12.96
C SER A 459 -15.04 12.31 14.06
N GLY A 460 -14.11 11.37 13.90
CA GLY A 460 -13.61 10.49 14.98
C GLY A 460 -14.61 9.44 15.50
N ILE A 461 -15.57 9.02 14.69
CA ILE A 461 -16.64 8.07 15.06
C ILE A 461 -16.63 6.80 14.19
N GLY A 462 -17.02 5.68 14.78
CA GLY A 462 -17.28 4.43 14.08
C GLY A 462 -18.77 4.24 13.79
N LEU A 463 -19.09 3.59 12.67
CA LEU A 463 -20.46 3.22 12.31
C LEU A 463 -20.51 1.72 11.99
N PHE A 464 -21.42 0.99 12.63
CA PHE A 464 -21.61 -0.44 12.37
C PHE A 464 -23.06 -0.74 12.00
N THR A 465 -23.28 -1.22 10.78
CA THR A 465 -24.62 -1.54 10.26
C THR A 465 -25.17 -2.88 10.73
N GLY A 466 -24.44 -3.59 11.60
CA GLY A 466 -24.70 -4.99 11.89
C GLY A 466 -24.37 -5.88 10.69
N ARG A 467 -24.59 -7.17 10.84
CA ARG A 467 -24.22 -8.22 9.88
C ARG A 467 -25.36 -8.51 8.91
N ALA A 468 -26.60 -8.50 9.42
CA ALA A 468 -27.78 -9.01 8.72
C ALA A 468 -28.89 -7.95 8.56
N ASN A 469 -28.56 -6.77 8.01
CA ASN A 469 -29.52 -5.67 7.82
C ASN A 469 -29.58 -5.24 6.35
N PRO A 470 -30.40 -5.88 5.49
CA PRO A 470 -30.26 -5.76 4.05
C PRO A 470 -30.58 -4.37 3.45
N ARG A 471 -31.28 -3.53 4.21
CA ARG A 471 -31.56 -2.15 3.80
C ARG A 471 -30.62 -1.13 4.44
N ALA A 472 -29.65 -1.56 5.25
CA ALA A 472 -28.75 -0.64 5.94
C ALA A 472 -27.68 -0.07 5.01
N SER A 473 -27.30 1.17 5.29
CA SER A 473 -26.07 1.85 4.86
C SER A 473 -25.54 2.61 6.07
N ALA A 474 -24.23 2.74 6.24
CA ALA A 474 -23.70 3.42 7.42
C ALA A 474 -23.95 4.93 7.32
N LEU A 475 -23.62 5.52 6.17
CA LEU A 475 -23.73 6.95 5.94
C LEU A 475 -24.40 7.25 4.59
N LEU A 476 -25.57 7.91 4.62
CA LEU A 476 -26.18 8.53 3.45
C LEU A 476 -25.90 10.04 3.47
N TRP A 477 -24.99 10.47 2.60
CA TRP A 477 -24.48 11.83 2.57
C TRP A 477 -25.00 12.64 1.38
N ARG A 478 -25.66 13.75 1.67
CA ARG A 478 -26.18 14.71 0.68
C ARG A 478 -25.73 16.14 0.98
N SER A 479 -24.79 16.32 1.90
CA SER A 479 -24.31 17.64 2.30
C SER A 479 -23.44 18.27 1.21
N GLY A 480 -23.38 19.60 1.18
CA GLY A 480 -22.72 20.37 0.12
C GLY A 480 -21.19 20.42 0.23
N ALA A 481 -20.58 21.14 -0.72
CA ALA A 481 -19.14 21.19 -0.97
C ALA A 481 -18.26 21.67 0.20
N THR A 482 -18.82 22.28 1.24
CA THR A 482 -18.06 22.77 2.41
C THR A 482 -18.07 21.79 3.59
N SER A 483 -18.80 20.68 3.48
CA SER A 483 -18.95 19.70 4.55
C SER A 483 -17.72 18.80 4.70
N LEU A 484 -17.56 18.16 5.87
CA LEU A 484 -16.39 17.36 6.22
C LEU A 484 -16.78 16.00 6.82
N VAL A 485 -16.10 14.94 6.37
CA VAL A 485 -16.04 13.63 7.05
C VAL A 485 -14.56 13.31 7.28
N ASP A 486 -14.15 13.10 8.52
CA ASP A 486 -12.73 13.00 8.92
C ASP A 486 -12.54 11.92 9.99
N ASP A 487 -11.58 11.00 9.87
CA ASP A 487 -11.33 9.95 10.87
C ASP A 487 -12.60 9.14 11.26
N VAL A 488 -13.43 8.84 10.27
CA VAL A 488 -14.63 8.00 10.37
C VAL A 488 -14.34 6.59 9.86
N LYS A 489 -14.64 5.59 10.67
CA LYS A 489 -14.52 4.17 10.29
C LYS A 489 -15.89 3.55 10.06
N ILE A 490 -16.05 2.82 8.95
CA ILE A 490 -17.17 1.88 8.81
C ILE A 490 -16.71 0.49 9.27
N MET A 491 -17.49 -0.12 10.15
CA MET A 491 -17.20 -1.41 10.75
C MET A 491 -17.86 -2.54 9.94
N GLY A 492 -17.30 -3.74 10.00
CA GLY A 492 -17.85 -4.92 9.32
C GLY A 492 -16.82 -5.99 8.95
N GLY A 493 -15.53 -5.65 8.94
CA GLY A 493 -14.42 -6.61 8.85
C GLY A 493 -14.00 -7.15 10.22
N GLY A 494 -13.14 -8.16 10.26
CA GLY A 494 -12.97 -9.06 11.39
C GLY A 494 -12.12 -8.52 12.53
N GLY A 495 -11.39 -7.43 12.28
CA GLY A 495 -10.79 -6.58 13.29
C GLY A 495 -11.78 -5.61 13.98
N THR A 496 -13.08 -5.68 13.69
CA THR A 496 -14.11 -4.83 14.30
C THR A 496 -14.31 -5.18 15.79
N PRO A 497 -14.11 -4.22 16.72
CA PRO A 497 -14.57 -4.37 18.10
C PRO A 497 -16.10 -4.29 18.14
N THR A 498 -16.78 -5.28 18.70
CA THR A 498 -18.24 -5.25 18.89
C THR A 498 -18.63 -5.02 20.35
N ALA A 499 -19.86 -4.53 20.55
CA ALA A 499 -20.38 -4.11 21.86
C ALA A 499 -20.48 -5.24 22.90
N ASP A 500 -20.44 -6.49 22.46
CA ASP A 500 -20.38 -7.70 23.29
C ASP A 500 -18.97 -8.05 23.78
N GLY A 501 -17.95 -7.27 23.38
CA GLY A 501 -16.56 -7.45 23.78
C GLY A 501 -15.82 -8.57 23.06
N LEU A 502 -16.45 -9.20 22.06
CA LEU A 502 -15.81 -10.18 21.19
C LEU A 502 -15.38 -9.49 19.88
N PRO A 503 -14.22 -9.80 19.30
CA PRO A 503 -13.95 -9.40 17.92
C PRO A 503 -14.97 -10.05 16.99
N LEU A 504 -15.33 -9.38 15.89
CA LEU A 504 -16.19 -9.98 14.87
C LEU A 504 -15.66 -11.35 14.43
N GLN A 505 -14.33 -11.51 14.35
CA GLN A 505 -13.58 -12.77 14.11
C GLN A 505 -13.85 -13.94 15.06
N ALA A 506 -14.34 -13.70 16.29
CA ALA A 506 -14.55 -14.76 17.28
C ALA A 506 -15.68 -15.75 16.93
N LEU A 507 -16.48 -15.48 15.90
CA LEU A 507 -17.60 -16.32 15.44
C LEU A 507 -17.28 -17.21 14.23
N ASN A 508 -15.99 -17.37 13.91
CA ASN A 508 -15.34 -18.32 12.98
C ASN A 508 -15.87 -18.52 11.54
N GLY A 509 -14.93 -18.30 10.62
CA GLY A 509 -14.73 -18.89 9.31
C GLY A 509 -13.25 -18.61 8.99
N HIS A 510 -12.42 -19.63 8.74
CA HIS A 510 -10.96 -19.50 8.59
C HIS A 510 -10.53 -18.85 7.26
N SER A 511 -11.26 -17.83 6.78
CA SER A 511 -11.11 -17.20 5.47
C SER A 511 -10.60 -15.75 5.49
N GLY A 512 -10.51 -15.10 6.64
CA GLY A 512 -10.12 -13.68 6.75
C GLY A 512 -10.97 -12.98 7.79
N ASP A 513 -12.29 -12.99 7.59
CA ASP A 513 -13.33 -12.46 8.49
C ASP A 513 -14.55 -13.40 8.55
N PRO A 514 -15.35 -13.46 9.65
CA PRO A 514 -16.53 -14.34 9.71
C PRO A 514 -17.90 -13.64 9.72
N VAL A 515 -18.96 -14.38 9.33
CA VAL A 515 -20.12 -14.77 10.19
C VAL A 515 -20.89 -15.97 9.60
N ALA A 516 -21.44 -16.78 10.52
CA ALA A 516 -22.00 -18.14 10.44
C ALA A 516 -23.10 -18.48 9.40
N ASP A 517 -23.46 -17.59 8.47
CA ASP A 517 -24.45 -17.88 7.41
C ASP A 517 -24.03 -17.50 5.97
N ASN A 518 -22.81 -16.97 5.76
CA ASN A 518 -22.27 -16.53 4.45
C ASN A 518 -23.11 -15.47 3.72
N ARG A 519 -23.92 -14.66 4.41
CA ARG A 519 -24.75 -13.62 3.75
C ARG A 519 -24.01 -12.29 3.58
N TRP A 520 -22.87 -12.33 2.90
CA TRP A 520 -22.16 -11.12 2.47
C TRP A 520 -22.90 -10.40 1.34
N ASP A 521 -22.45 -9.19 0.98
CA ASP A 521 -23.02 -8.45 -0.15
C ASP A 521 -24.55 -8.23 -0.03
N ALA A 522 -25.01 -8.08 1.21
CA ALA A 522 -26.42 -8.08 1.55
C ALA A 522 -26.94 -6.69 1.88
N GLN A 523 -26.07 -5.70 2.07
CA GLN A 523 -26.39 -4.34 2.50
C GLN A 523 -26.06 -3.31 1.42
N TYR A 524 -26.66 -2.12 1.52
CA TYR A 524 -26.32 -0.98 0.66
C TYR A 524 -24.88 -0.50 0.94
N PRO A 525 -24.31 0.39 0.11
CA PRO A 525 -22.91 0.82 0.29
C PRO A 525 -22.64 1.35 1.69
N SER A 526 -21.45 1.08 2.20
CA SER A 526 -20.98 1.54 3.51
C SER A 526 -21.12 3.05 3.63
N ILE A 527 -20.51 3.80 2.71
CA ILE A 527 -20.73 5.24 2.53
C ILE A 527 -21.39 5.47 1.17
N TRP A 528 -22.52 6.17 1.17
CA TRP A 528 -23.22 6.57 -0.05
C TRP A 528 -23.42 8.08 -0.12
N VAL A 529 -22.64 8.73 -0.98
CA VAL A 529 -22.80 10.14 -1.36
C VAL A 529 -23.72 10.23 -2.56
N THR A 530 -24.81 11.01 -2.47
CA THR A 530 -25.80 11.08 -3.54
C THR A 530 -26.58 12.40 -3.56
N ASP A 531 -27.47 12.58 -4.54
CA ASP A 531 -28.44 13.67 -4.64
C ASP A 531 -27.82 15.07 -4.45
N GLY A 532 -26.72 15.31 -5.16
CA GLY A 532 -25.96 16.56 -5.08
C GLY A 532 -25.03 16.69 -3.87
N GLY A 533 -24.70 15.59 -3.17
CA GLY A 533 -23.71 15.57 -2.11
C GLY A 533 -22.27 15.83 -2.61
N GLY A 534 -21.43 16.40 -1.75
CA GLY A 534 -20.01 16.68 -1.98
C GLY A 534 -19.29 16.99 -0.66
N GLY A 535 -18.17 17.70 -0.73
CA GLY A 535 -17.36 18.05 0.45
C GLY A 535 -16.04 17.28 0.52
N THR A 536 -15.42 17.32 1.70
CA THR A 536 -14.09 16.74 1.94
C THR A 536 -14.19 15.49 2.81
N PHE A 537 -13.52 14.42 2.40
CA PHE A 537 -13.47 13.11 3.07
C PHE A 537 -12.02 12.70 3.31
N VAL A 538 -11.61 12.51 4.57
CA VAL A 538 -10.19 12.34 4.91
C VAL A 538 -9.96 11.28 5.97
N ASP A 539 -8.96 10.42 5.79
CA ASP A 539 -8.65 9.31 6.72
C ASP A 539 -9.90 8.44 6.94
N MET A 540 -10.47 7.98 5.82
CA MET A 540 -11.65 7.11 5.79
C MET A 540 -11.22 5.67 5.64
N TRP A 541 -11.74 4.78 6.50
CA TRP A 541 -11.54 3.34 6.35
C TRP A 541 -12.88 2.61 6.40
N THR A 542 -13.15 1.77 5.41
CA THR A 542 -14.47 1.15 5.27
C THR A 542 -14.46 -0.38 5.19
N PRO A 543 -13.79 -1.15 6.06
CA PRO A 543 -13.78 -2.61 5.97
C PRO A 543 -15.14 -3.19 6.36
N ASN A 544 -15.99 -3.51 5.38
CA ASN A 544 -17.33 -4.03 5.62
C ASN A 544 -17.82 -5.00 4.53
N THR A 545 -17.49 -6.27 4.73
CA THR A 545 -17.87 -7.38 3.88
C THR A 545 -19.39 -7.54 3.66
N PHE A 546 -20.23 -7.02 4.56
CA PHE A 546 -21.68 -7.12 4.41
C PHE A 546 -22.25 -6.12 3.40
N ALA A 547 -21.55 -5.03 3.10
CA ALA A 547 -21.97 -4.02 2.14
C ALA A 547 -21.57 -4.39 0.71
N GLN A 548 -22.43 -4.06 -0.24
CA GLN A 548 -22.12 -4.25 -1.66
C GLN A 548 -20.95 -3.39 -2.16
N ALA A 549 -20.65 -2.28 -1.48
CA ALA A 549 -19.51 -1.43 -1.79
C ALA A 549 -19.04 -0.58 -0.59
N GLY A 550 -17.77 -0.17 -0.61
CA GLY A 550 -17.17 0.69 0.42
C GLY A 550 -17.56 2.14 0.30
N PHE A 551 -17.20 2.75 -0.82
CA PHE A 551 -17.42 4.16 -1.07
C PHE A 551 -18.15 4.37 -2.39
N SER A 552 -19.43 4.76 -2.33
CA SER A 552 -20.25 5.03 -3.50
C SER A 552 -20.60 6.50 -3.62
N VAL A 553 -20.34 7.09 -4.79
CA VAL A 553 -20.76 8.45 -5.14
C VAL A 553 -21.68 8.37 -6.35
N SER A 554 -22.81 9.07 -6.31
CA SER A 554 -23.78 9.05 -7.41
C SER A 554 -24.48 10.39 -7.58
N ASP A 555 -24.99 10.65 -8.78
CA ASP A 555 -25.94 11.74 -9.07
C ASP A 555 -25.52 13.10 -8.50
N THR A 556 -24.26 13.48 -8.73
CA THR A 556 -23.72 14.74 -8.20
C THR A 556 -22.71 15.38 -9.13
N SER A 557 -22.77 16.71 -9.17
CA SER A 557 -21.73 17.57 -9.75
C SER A 557 -21.15 18.54 -8.71
N THR A 558 -21.59 18.42 -7.45
CA THR A 558 -21.04 19.15 -6.32
C THR A 558 -19.60 18.66 -6.12
N PRO A 559 -18.63 19.58 -6.02
CA PRO A 559 -17.23 19.21 -5.82
C PRO A 559 -17.03 18.29 -4.61
N GLY A 560 -16.20 17.27 -4.79
CA GLY A 560 -15.80 16.34 -3.74
C GLY A 560 -14.30 16.11 -3.74
N HIS A 561 -13.72 16.08 -2.54
CA HIS A 561 -12.30 15.89 -2.30
C HIS A 561 -12.12 14.70 -1.37
N VAL A 562 -11.40 13.68 -1.82
CA VAL A 562 -11.11 12.49 -1.02
C VAL A 562 -9.60 12.38 -0.83
N TYR A 563 -9.14 12.38 0.42
CA TYR A 563 -7.73 12.28 0.77
C TYR A 563 -7.51 11.07 1.69
N GLN A 564 -6.62 10.16 1.30
CA GLN A 564 -6.33 8.96 2.08
C GLN A 564 -7.59 8.13 2.43
N LEU A 565 -8.26 7.60 1.40
CA LEU A 565 -9.34 6.63 1.57
C LEU A 565 -8.78 5.22 1.50
N SER A 566 -9.16 4.37 2.44
CA SER A 566 -8.96 2.92 2.39
C SER A 566 -10.32 2.22 2.30
N ALA A 567 -10.64 1.70 1.11
CA ALA A 567 -11.87 0.94 0.86
C ALA A 567 -11.50 -0.53 0.64
N GLU A 568 -11.83 -1.38 1.61
CA GLU A 568 -11.30 -2.74 1.68
C GLU A 568 -12.38 -3.77 2.00
N HIS A 569 -12.18 -5.00 1.50
CA HIS A 569 -12.89 -6.22 1.91
C HIS A 569 -14.38 -6.25 1.55
N HIS A 570 -14.79 -5.53 0.50
CA HIS A 570 -16.15 -5.65 -0.04
C HIS A 570 -16.23 -6.75 -1.08
N VAL A 571 -17.43 -7.30 -1.27
CA VAL A 571 -17.61 -8.44 -2.17
C VAL A 571 -17.68 -8.03 -3.65
N ARG A 572 -18.37 -6.93 -3.97
CA ARG A 572 -18.57 -6.50 -5.37
C ARG A 572 -17.66 -5.37 -5.80
N ASN A 573 -17.57 -4.29 -5.03
CA ASN A 573 -16.82 -3.10 -5.43
C ASN A 573 -16.22 -2.41 -4.22
N GLU A 574 -15.01 -1.88 -4.34
CA GLU A 574 -14.43 -1.05 -3.28
C GLU A 574 -14.94 0.40 -3.44
N ILE A 575 -14.79 0.97 -4.63
CA ILE A 575 -15.25 2.33 -4.97
C ILE A 575 -16.16 2.31 -6.20
N VAL A 576 -17.31 3.00 -6.12
CA VAL A 576 -18.27 3.15 -7.23
C VAL A 576 -18.57 4.62 -7.48
N LEU A 577 -18.43 5.08 -8.72
CA LEU A 577 -18.83 6.42 -9.16
C LEU A 577 -19.85 6.31 -10.30
N ASP A 578 -21.07 6.81 -10.11
CA ASP A 578 -22.13 6.75 -11.14
C ASP A 578 -22.81 8.11 -11.36
N GLY A 579 -22.62 8.72 -12.53
CA GLY A 579 -23.18 10.05 -12.80
C GLY A 579 -22.49 11.19 -12.03
N VAL A 580 -21.18 11.06 -11.80
CA VAL A 580 -20.37 11.95 -10.95
C VAL A 580 -19.53 12.90 -11.78
N ARG A 581 -19.39 14.16 -11.33
CA ARG A 581 -18.47 15.16 -11.90
C ARG A 581 -17.80 16.04 -10.86
N ASN A 582 -16.58 16.49 -11.16
CA ASN A 582 -15.79 17.42 -10.34
C ASN A 582 -15.29 16.80 -9.03
N TRP A 583 -14.87 15.53 -9.08
CA TRP A 583 -14.35 14.81 -7.93
C TRP A 583 -12.88 14.47 -8.11
N GLU A 584 -12.15 14.52 -7.00
CA GLU A 584 -10.77 14.07 -6.95
C GLU A 584 -10.52 13.13 -5.77
N PHE A 585 -9.69 12.13 -6.03
CA PHE A 585 -9.24 11.13 -5.08
C PHE A 585 -7.71 11.18 -5.07
N LEU A 586 -7.13 11.61 -3.96
CA LEU A 586 -5.68 11.64 -3.75
C LEU A 586 -5.34 10.61 -2.67
N ALA A 587 -4.43 9.69 -2.99
CA ALA A 587 -4.13 8.50 -2.18
C ALA A 587 -5.34 7.59 -1.88
N PRO A 588 -6.20 7.24 -2.87
CA PRO A 588 -7.16 6.16 -2.66
C PRO A 588 -6.43 4.81 -2.67
N GLN A 589 -6.69 4.01 -1.65
CA GLN A 589 -6.23 2.64 -1.50
C GLN A 589 -7.42 1.68 -1.47
N THR A 590 -7.26 0.53 -2.12
CA THR A 590 -8.26 -0.53 -2.08
C THR A 590 -7.64 -1.90 -1.88
N GLU A 591 -8.32 -2.80 -1.17
CA GLU A 591 -7.85 -4.17 -0.91
C GLU A 591 -8.94 -5.23 -1.15
N GLN A 592 -8.61 -6.25 -1.94
CA GLN A 592 -9.44 -7.45 -2.11
C GLN A 592 -8.96 -8.59 -1.24
N GLU A 593 -9.84 -9.10 -0.39
CA GLU A 593 -9.56 -10.23 0.49
C GLU A 593 -9.97 -11.59 -0.13
N VAL A 594 -9.21 -12.65 0.16
CA VAL A 594 -9.36 -13.96 -0.48
C VAL A 594 -10.62 -14.71 -0.02
N GLY A 595 -11.13 -14.42 1.18
CA GLY A 595 -12.31 -15.09 1.71
C GLY A 595 -13.61 -14.62 1.07
N GLU A 596 -13.73 -13.32 0.83
CA GLU A 596 -15.01 -12.65 0.61
C GLU A 596 -15.09 -11.75 -0.63
N GLY A 597 -13.95 -11.31 -1.17
CA GLY A 597 -13.90 -10.23 -2.18
C GLY A 597 -13.06 -10.57 -3.41
N MET A 598 -12.82 -11.85 -3.70
CA MET A 598 -11.95 -12.28 -4.80
C MET A 598 -12.35 -11.73 -6.18
N ASP A 599 -13.63 -11.44 -6.37
CA ASP A 599 -14.22 -10.91 -7.60
C ASP A 599 -14.59 -9.42 -7.51
N ALA A 600 -14.20 -8.73 -6.43
CA ALA A 600 -14.50 -7.31 -6.31
C ALA A 600 -13.89 -6.53 -7.48
N THR A 601 -14.39 -5.34 -7.75
CA THR A 601 -13.70 -4.35 -8.60
C THR A 601 -13.17 -3.26 -7.70
N SER A 602 -11.91 -2.88 -7.85
CA SER A 602 -11.34 -1.80 -7.03
C SER A 602 -12.05 -0.47 -7.32
N LEU A 603 -12.21 -0.12 -8.60
CA LEU A 603 -12.86 1.13 -9.00
C LEU A 603 -13.81 0.91 -10.18
N ASP A 604 -15.10 1.13 -9.98
CA ASP A 604 -16.12 1.07 -11.04
C ASP A 604 -16.69 2.46 -11.32
N ILE A 605 -16.37 2.99 -12.51
CA ILE A 605 -16.77 4.34 -12.95
C ILE A 605 -17.77 4.23 -14.09
N ARG A 606 -18.94 4.82 -13.86
CA ARG A 606 -20.09 4.75 -14.76
C ARG A 606 -20.62 6.17 -15.01
N ASN A 607 -20.95 6.49 -16.26
CA ASN A 607 -21.66 7.73 -16.62
C ASN A 607 -21.03 9.03 -16.07
N SER A 608 -19.72 9.02 -15.81
CA SER A 608 -19.04 10.05 -15.03
C SER A 608 -17.98 10.78 -15.85
N SER A 609 -17.66 12.02 -15.45
CA SER A 609 -16.67 12.82 -16.17
C SER A 609 -16.00 13.88 -15.31
N ASN A 610 -14.82 14.36 -15.70
CA ASN A 610 -14.03 15.34 -14.94
C ASN A 610 -13.65 14.81 -13.55
N LEU A 611 -12.86 13.74 -13.57
CA LEU A 611 -12.37 13.05 -12.37
C LEU A 611 -10.83 13.06 -12.35
N LEU A 612 -10.26 13.13 -11.15
CA LEU A 612 -8.83 12.96 -10.91
C LEU A 612 -8.59 11.84 -9.90
N PHE A 613 -7.71 10.92 -10.25
CA PHE A 613 -7.13 9.96 -9.33
C PHE A 613 -5.62 10.19 -9.31
N ALA A 614 -5.05 10.39 -8.12
CA ALA A 614 -3.62 10.58 -7.93
C ALA A 614 -3.09 9.70 -6.81
N ASN A 615 -1.92 9.09 -7.01
CA ASN A 615 -1.35 8.07 -6.11
C ASN A 615 -2.39 6.99 -5.81
N TYR A 616 -2.99 6.39 -6.84
CA TYR A 616 -3.98 5.32 -6.65
C TYR A 616 -3.28 3.98 -6.47
N HIS A 617 -3.61 3.28 -5.38
CA HIS A 617 -3.04 1.98 -5.03
C HIS A 617 -4.14 0.93 -4.96
N SER A 618 -4.09 -0.06 -5.85
CA SER A 618 -4.99 -1.22 -5.81
C SER A 618 -4.23 -2.48 -5.44
N TYR A 619 -4.58 -3.08 -4.30
CA TYR A 619 -3.95 -4.27 -3.78
C TYR A 619 -4.89 -5.48 -3.81
N ARG A 620 -4.36 -6.67 -4.16
CA ARG A 620 -5.03 -7.95 -3.94
C ARG A 620 -4.21 -8.77 -2.95
N VAL A 621 -4.85 -9.33 -1.92
CA VAL A 621 -4.10 -10.01 -0.85
C VAL A 621 -3.24 -11.15 -1.38
N THR A 622 -2.06 -11.35 -0.80
CA THR A 622 -1.06 -12.33 -1.27
C THR A 622 -1.53 -13.78 -1.28
N ARG A 623 -2.61 -14.08 -0.56
CA ARG A 623 -3.26 -15.41 -0.50
C ARG A 623 -4.27 -15.63 -1.63
N THR A 624 -4.55 -14.61 -2.44
CA THR A 624 -5.49 -14.70 -3.54
C THR A 624 -5.07 -15.78 -4.53
N PHE A 625 -6.02 -16.63 -4.92
CA PHE A 625 -5.81 -17.69 -5.91
C PHE A 625 -6.72 -17.54 -7.13
N HIS A 626 -7.48 -16.45 -7.26
CA HIS A 626 -8.48 -16.25 -8.31
C HIS A 626 -8.04 -15.17 -9.31
N PRO A 627 -8.01 -15.44 -10.62
CA PRO A 627 -7.76 -14.40 -11.63
C PRO A 627 -8.80 -13.28 -11.55
N ALA A 628 -8.39 -12.03 -11.82
CA ALA A 628 -9.30 -10.90 -11.94
C ALA A 628 -8.93 -10.05 -13.14
N VAL A 629 -9.96 -9.57 -13.86
CA VAL A 629 -9.79 -8.95 -15.17
C VAL A 629 -9.12 -7.57 -15.09
N SER A 630 -9.60 -6.70 -14.19
CA SER A 630 -9.11 -5.32 -14.12
C SER A 630 -9.34 -4.67 -12.76
N ALA A 631 -8.42 -3.81 -12.34
CA ALA A 631 -8.62 -3.00 -11.13
C ALA A 631 -9.70 -1.93 -11.34
N VAL A 632 -9.62 -1.21 -12.47
CA VAL A 632 -10.57 -0.16 -12.84
C VAL A 632 -11.45 -0.60 -14.00
N THR A 633 -12.76 -0.42 -13.84
CA THR A 633 -13.75 -0.61 -14.91
C THR A 633 -14.38 0.72 -15.28
N LEU A 634 -14.44 1.02 -16.58
CA LEU A 634 -15.07 2.23 -17.12
C LEU A 634 -16.27 1.87 -18.00
N THR A 635 -17.41 2.53 -17.75
CA THR A 635 -18.61 2.44 -18.59
C THR A 635 -19.19 3.84 -18.83
N ASN A 636 -19.27 4.27 -20.09
CA ASN A 636 -19.76 5.59 -20.49
C ASN A 636 -19.10 6.73 -19.69
N ALA A 637 -17.77 6.66 -19.54
CA ALA A 637 -17.00 7.63 -18.79
C ALA A 637 -15.95 8.33 -19.68
N SER A 638 -15.60 9.56 -19.32
CA SER A 638 -14.61 10.39 -20.02
C SER A 638 -14.01 11.48 -19.16
N ASP A 639 -12.99 12.18 -19.66
CA ASP A 639 -12.32 13.29 -18.99
C ASP A 639 -11.80 12.88 -17.61
N ILE A 640 -11.18 11.70 -17.56
CA ILE A 640 -10.57 11.12 -16.36
C ILE A 640 -9.06 11.28 -16.47
N ARG A 641 -8.46 11.77 -15.39
CA ARG A 641 -7.01 11.91 -15.24
C ARG A 641 -6.53 10.90 -14.20
N PHE A 642 -5.72 9.94 -14.63
CA PHE A 642 -4.99 9.06 -13.73
C PHE A 642 -3.55 9.57 -13.60
N ARG A 643 -3.10 9.72 -12.36
CA ARG A 643 -1.75 10.12 -11.99
C ARG A 643 -1.25 9.11 -10.98
N ASN A 644 -0.03 8.64 -11.17
CA ASN A 644 0.65 7.72 -10.27
C ASN A 644 -0.22 6.51 -9.88
N VAL A 645 -0.29 5.50 -10.75
CA VAL A 645 -1.10 4.29 -10.54
C VAL A 645 -0.17 3.12 -10.22
N HIS A 646 -0.46 2.46 -9.10
CA HIS A 646 0.24 1.27 -8.62
C HIS A 646 -0.77 0.15 -8.35
N ILE A 647 -0.55 -1.03 -8.95
CA ILE A 647 -1.47 -2.17 -8.84
C ILE A 647 -0.68 -3.43 -8.59
N ASN A 648 -0.91 -4.04 -7.43
CA ASN A 648 0.01 -5.04 -6.92
C ASN A 648 -0.69 -6.17 -6.14
N ALA A 649 0.07 -7.23 -5.85
CA ALA A 649 -0.42 -8.37 -5.09
C ALA A 649 0.66 -9.01 -4.21
N GLU A 650 1.60 -8.18 -3.77
CA GLU A 650 2.69 -8.52 -2.87
C GLU A 650 2.62 -7.69 -1.58
N SER A 651 3.03 -8.30 -0.46
CA SER A 651 3.13 -7.60 0.83
C SER A 651 4.10 -8.31 1.76
N GLY A 652 4.77 -7.53 2.60
CA GLY A 652 5.69 -8.04 3.59
C GLY A 652 5.04 -9.02 4.57
N PHE A 653 5.88 -9.87 5.15
CA PHE A 653 5.53 -10.77 6.25
C PHE A 653 6.71 -10.92 7.21
N ALA A 654 6.52 -10.51 8.46
CA ALA A 654 7.52 -10.66 9.51
C ALA A 654 7.16 -11.88 10.39
N THR A 655 8.06 -12.85 10.51
CA THR A 655 7.81 -14.08 11.29
C THR A 655 9.07 -14.66 11.92
N CYS A 656 8.86 -15.58 12.86
CA CYS A 656 9.87 -16.46 13.43
C CYS A 656 9.37 -17.90 13.34
N ASP A 657 10.19 -18.79 12.78
CA ASP A 657 9.90 -20.21 12.65
C ASP A 657 11.11 -21.05 13.09
N ALA A 658 11.10 -22.36 12.82
CA ALA A 658 12.21 -23.26 13.14
C ALA A 658 13.53 -22.89 12.42
N ASN A 659 13.45 -22.13 11.33
CA ASN A 659 14.56 -21.65 10.51
C ASN A 659 14.98 -20.20 10.86
N GLY A 660 14.41 -19.63 11.93
CA GLY A 660 14.81 -18.34 12.51
C GLY A 660 13.83 -17.19 12.23
N CYS A 661 14.19 -16.00 12.68
CA CYS A 661 13.38 -14.80 12.52
C CYS A 661 13.78 -13.98 11.29
N GLY A 662 12.82 -13.35 10.64
CA GLY A 662 13.09 -12.46 9.52
C GLY A 662 11.82 -11.86 8.91
N THR A 663 12.01 -11.27 7.74
CA THR A 663 10.92 -10.77 6.89
C THR A 663 11.03 -11.40 5.52
N TYR A 664 9.89 -11.56 4.85
CA TYR A 664 9.78 -12.03 3.48
C TYR A 664 8.72 -11.22 2.74
N LEU A 665 8.96 -10.91 1.47
CA LEU A 665 7.95 -10.29 0.61
C LEU A 665 7.14 -11.41 -0.02
N ARG A 666 5.94 -11.67 0.51
CA ARG A 666 5.02 -12.66 -0.07
C ARG A 666 4.46 -12.11 -1.37
N ALA A 667 4.30 -12.93 -2.39
CA ALA A 667 3.61 -12.56 -3.62
C ALA A 667 2.48 -13.53 -3.99
N SER A 668 1.40 -12.99 -4.55
CA SER A 668 0.40 -13.77 -5.28
C SER A 668 0.70 -13.77 -6.77
N LYS A 669 0.39 -14.88 -7.44
CA LYS A 669 0.37 -14.99 -8.92
C LYS A 669 -0.87 -14.38 -9.55
N PHE A 670 -1.69 -13.66 -8.78
CA PHE A 670 -2.98 -13.14 -9.18
C PHE A 670 -3.17 -11.64 -8.85
N PRO A 671 -2.26 -10.73 -9.24
CA PRO A 671 -2.65 -9.32 -9.42
C PRO A 671 -3.70 -9.17 -10.54
N PHE A 672 -4.34 -8.02 -10.68
CA PHE A 672 -5.33 -7.78 -11.75
C PHE A 672 -4.71 -7.87 -13.15
N ASP A 673 -5.34 -8.54 -14.09
CA ASP A 673 -4.83 -8.72 -15.45
C ASP A 673 -4.67 -7.42 -16.24
N ASN A 674 -5.40 -6.38 -15.88
CA ASN A 674 -5.34 -5.06 -16.47
C ASN A 674 -5.41 -4.00 -15.37
N ALA A 675 -4.77 -2.86 -15.58
CA ALA A 675 -5.02 -1.71 -14.74
C ALA A 675 -6.42 -1.15 -14.99
N ILE A 676 -6.81 -1.00 -16.25
CA ILE A 676 -8.08 -0.40 -16.65
C ILE A 676 -8.72 -1.22 -17.77
N GLN A 677 -10.02 -1.45 -17.68
CA GLN A 677 -10.85 -1.93 -18.77
C GLN A 677 -11.95 -0.90 -19.10
N ASP A 678 -11.93 -0.36 -20.31
CA ASP A 678 -13.03 0.44 -20.86
C ASP A 678 -14.01 -0.47 -21.58
N ARG A 679 -15.15 -0.74 -20.93
CA ARG A 679 -16.20 -1.62 -21.46
C ARG A 679 -17.04 -0.98 -22.56
N THR A 680 -17.02 0.35 -22.67
CA THR A 680 -17.79 1.08 -23.69
C THR A 680 -17.06 1.09 -25.01
N ARG A 681 -15.74 1.24 -24.96
CA ARG A 681 -14.88 1.32 -26.15
C ARG A 681 -14.16 0.01 -26.45
N HIS A 682 -14.27 -0.98 -25.56
CA HIS A 682 -13.59 -2.28 -25.64
C HIS A 682 -12.06 -2.13 -25.72
N LEU A 683 -11.52 -1.28 -24.84
CA LEU A 683 -10.08 -1.01 -24.74
C LEU A 683 -9.56 -1.42 -23.36
N GLU A 684 -8.29 -1.79 -23.30
CA GLU A 684 -7.64 -2.24 -22.07
C GLU A 684 -6.31 -1.50 -21.86
N MET A 685 -5.93 -1.33 -20.59
CA MET A 685 -4.64 -0.80 -20.18
C MET A 685 -3.90 -1.86 -19.36
N ARG A 686 -2.80 -2.38 -19.92
CA ARG A 686 -2.07 -3.52 -19.35
C ARG A 686 -0.97 -3.14 -18.36
N GLU A 687 -0.35 -1.96 -18.47
CA GLU A 687 0.67 -1.54 -17.50
C GLU A 687 0.01 -1.34 -16.14
N ARG A 688 0.55 -1.98 -15.10
CA ARG A 688 0.10 -1.85 -13.71
C ARG A 688 0.75 -0.66 -12.98
N GLU A 689 1.85 -0.16 -13.53
CA GLU A 689 2.60 1.00 -13.05
C GLU A 689 2.57 2.09 -14.12
N PHE A 690 2.06 3.29 -13.80
CA PHE A 690 2.24 4.44 -14.68
C PHE A 690 1.98 5.79 -14.00
N ALA A 691 2.82 6.77 -14.33
CA ALA A 691 2.73 8.13 -13.79
C ALA A 691 1.58 8.95 -14.39
N ARG A 692 1.19 8.69 -15.64
CA ARG A 692 0.19 9.51 -16.33
C ARG A 692 -0.60 8.77 -17.40
N LEU A 693 -1.93 8.91 -17.34
CA LEU A 693 -2.88 8.62 -18.41
C LEU A 693 -4.05 9.61 -18.36
N ASP A 694 -4.40 10.19 -19.51
CA ASP A 694 -5.61 10.99 -19.68
C ASP A 694 -6.59 10.26 -20.61
N ILE A 695 -7.84 10.13 -20.18
CA ILE A 695 -8.92 9.52 -20.97
C ILE A 695 -9.88 10.63 -21.37
N PRO A 696 -9.73 11.26 -22.55
CA PRO A 696 -10.61 12.33 -23.00
C PRO A 696 -11.98 11.79 -23.42
N ALA A 697 -12.95 12.68 -23.71
CA ALA A 697 -14.24 12.34 -24.33
C ALA A 697 -14.13 11.37 -25.53
N THR A 698 -13.14 11.59 -26.40
CA THR A 698 -12.86 10.78 -27.59
C THR A 698 -11.39 10.33 -27.58
N PRO A 699 -11.06 9.20 -26.94
CA PRO A 699 -9.70 8.66 -26.94
C PRO A 699 -9.27 8.27 -28.35
N ALA A 700 -8.01 8.57 -28.69
CA ALA A 700 -7.42 8.09 -29.94
C ALA A 700 -7.14 6.58 -29.84
N PRO A 701 -7.28 5.81 -30.94
CA PRO A 701 -6.89 4.40 -30.93
C PRO A 701 -5.37 4.27 -30.79
N ALA A 702 -4.92 3.25 -30.06
CA ALA A 702 -3.51 2.89 -30.01
C ALA A 702 -3.01 2.44 -31.38
N THR A 703 -1.76 2.79 -31.72
CA THR A 703 -1.12 2.30 -32.94
C THR A 703 -0.60 0.89 -32.69
N PRO A 704 -0.89 -0.10 -33.58
CA PRO A 704 -0.33 -1.44 -33.47
C PRO A 704 1.21 -1.41 -33.52
N PRO A 705 1.91 -2.29 -32.77
CA PRO A 705 3.35 -2.36 -32.83
C PRO A 705 3.82 -2.91 -34.19
N ALA A 706 5.05 -2.55 -34.58
CA ALA A 706 5.65 -3.09 -35.79
C ALA A 706 5.95 -4.60 -35.60
N PRO A 707 5.76 -5.44 -36.65
CA PRO A 707 6.14 -6.85 -36.59
C PRO A 707 7.64 -7.02 -36.35
N ILE A 708 7.99 -8.01 -35.53
CA ILE A 708 9.38 -8.36 -35.25
C ILE A 708 9.85 -9.38 -36.29
N PRO A 709 10.96 -9.13 -37.01
CA PRO A 709 11.51 -10.11 -37.95
C PRO A 709 11.75 -11.49 -37.30
N GLY A 710 11.30 -12.55 -37.97
CA GLY A 710 11.46 -13.93 -37.51
C GLY A 710 10.47 -14.39 -36.43
N VAL A 711 9.56 -13.52 -35.98
CA VAL A 711 8.48 -13.88 -35.05
C VAL A 711 7.16 -13.91 -35.82
N GLY A 712 6.47 -15.05 -35.80
CA GLY A 712 5.15 -15.19 -36.42
C GLY A 712 4.00 -14.78 -35.49
N ALA A 713 2.78 -14.91 -36.01
CA ALA A 713 1.57 -14.54 -35.28
C ALA A 713 1.34 -15.43 -34.05
N VAL A 714 0.77 -14.85 -33.00
CA VAL A 714 0.31 -15.58 -31.81
C VAL A 714 -0.96 -16.36 -32.15
N THR A 715 -0.95 -17.66 -31.89
CA THR A 715 -2.10 -18.55 -32.08
C THR A 715 -2.53 -19.17 -30.76
N LYS A 716 -3.85 -19.19 -30.49
CA LYS A 716 -4.42 -19.91 -29.36
C LYS A 716 -4.38 -21.41 -29.65
N LEU A 717 -3.79 -22.17 -28.73
CA LEU A 717 -3.70 -23.63 -28.82
C LEU A 717 -4.82 -24.29 -28.02
N GLU A 718 -5.01 -23.87 -26.78
CA GLU A 718 -5.99 -24.45 -25.84
C GLU A 718 -6.58 -23.35 -24.95
N SER A 719 -7.76 -23.61 -24.38
CA SER A 719 -8.43 -22.69 -23.44
C SER A 719 -9.34 -23.43 -22.47
N GLY A 720 -9.90 -22.71 -21.51
CA GLY A 720 -10.78 -23.28 -20.48
C GLY A 720 -10.04 -23.66 -19.19
N PHE A 721 -8.83 -23.13 -19.01
CA PHE A 721 -8.07 -23.25 -17.78
C PHE A 721 -8.52 -22.23 -16.74
N PHE A 722 -8.30 -22.56 -15.49
CA PHE A 722 -8.43 -21.63 -14.38
C PHE A 722 -7.22 -20.70 -14.28
N SER A 723 -6.01 -21.27 -14.24
CA SER A 723 -4.73 -20.54 -14.28
C SER A 723 -3.59 -21.51 -14.57
N ILE A 724 -2.83 -21.30 -15.65
CA ILE A 724 -1.70 -22.17 -16.02
C ILE A 724 -0.35 -21.45 -15.96
N SER A 725 0.61 -22.11 -15.31
CA SER A 725 2.00 -21.67 -15.19
C SER A 725 2.89 -22.87 -14.80
N GLY A 726 4.10 -22.62 -14.31
CA GLY A 726 4.99 -23.65 -13.77
C GLY A 726 5.45 -24.68 -14.79
N ALA A 727 5.61 -24.26 -16.03
CA ALA A 727 5.86 -25.09 -17.18
C ALA A 727 7.34 -25.36 -17.47
N ALA A 728 7.59 -26.46 -18.18
CA ALA A 728 8.88 -26.82 -18.75
C ALA A 728 8.68 -27.61 -20.06
N ALA A 729 9.62 -27.47 -21.00
CA ALA A 729 9.65 -28.26 -22.23
C ALA A 729 10.64 -29.43 -22.11
N ASP A 730 10.29 -30.58 -22.67
CA ASP A 730 11.22 -31.71 -22.81
C ASP A 730 12.12 -31.58 -24.06
N ALA A 731 13.09 -32.48 -24.19
CA ALA A 731 14.03 -32.49 -25.32
C ALA A 731 13.37 -32.80 -26.68
N LYS A 732 12.12 -33.26 -26.71
CA LYS A 732 11.33 -33.47 -27.94
C LYS A 732 10.44 -32.27 -28.24
N GLY A 733 10.47 -31.24 -27.40
CA GLY A 733 9.68 -30.04 -27.56
C GLY A 733 8.26 -30.11 -27.01
N ALA A 734 7.88 -31.18 -26.30
CA ALA A 734 6.58 -31.23 -25.65
C ALA A 734 6.57 -30.33 -24.41
N LEU A 735 5.53 -29.51 -24.27
CA LEU A 735 5.34 -28.61 -23.13
C LEU A 735 4.60 -29.35 -22.01
N TYR A 736 5.12 -29.30 -20.80
CA TYR A 736 4.41 -29.71 -19.58
C TYR A 736 4.12 -28.49 -18.73
N PHE A 737 2.94 -28.41 -18.12
CA PHE A 737 2.54 -27.25 -17.31
C PHE A 737 1.54 -27.62 -16.23
N VAL A 738 1.39 -26.72 -15.25
CA VAL A 738 0.59 -26.93 -14.05
C VAL A 738 -0.64 -26.05 -14.08
N GLU A 739 -1.78 -26.63 -13.69
CA GLU A 739 -2.96 -25.90 -13.26
C GLU A 739 -3.12 -26.12 -11.75
N HIS A 740 -2.54 -25.21 -10.97
CA HIS A 740 -2.27 -25.40 -9.54
C HIS A 740 -3.56 -25.62 -8.73
N ARG A 741 -4.60 -24.81 -8.99
CA ARG A 741 -5.88 -24.88 -8.27
C ARG A 741 -6.52 -26.28 -8.31
N PHE A 742 -6.38 -26.99 -9.43
CA PHE A 742 -6.92 -28.34 -9.60
C PHE A 742 -5.86 -29.42 -9.46
N GLN A 743 -4.61 -29.05 -9.16
CA GLN A 743 -3.48 -29.95 -8.94
C GLN A 743 -3.21 -30.88 -10.14
N ARG A 744 -3.41 -30.35 -11.35
CA ARG A 744 -3.23 -31.07 -12.62
C ARG A 744 -1.94 -30.69 -13.29
N ILE A 745 -1.29 -31.70 -13.87
CA ILE A 745 -0.14 -31.54 -14.76
C ILE A 745 -0.55 -31.98 -16.16
N TYR A 746 -0.48 -31.06 -17.10
CA TYR A 746 -0.80 -31.28 -18.50
C TYR A 746 0.47 -31.49 -19.33
N ARG A 747 0.29 -32.08 -20.52
CA ARG A 747 1.25 -32.09 -21.62
C ARG A 747 0.57 -31.56 -22.87
N TRP A 748 1.26 -30.74 -23.65
CA TRP A 748 0.86 -30.34 -24.97
C TRP A 748 1.96 -30.65 -26.00
N SER A 749 1.56 -31.20 -27.14
CA SER A 749 2.43 -31.37 -28.31
C SER A 749 1.63 -31.26 -29.59
N ALA A 750 2.23 -30.78 -30.68
CA ALA A 750 1.54 -30.65 -31.97
C ALA A 750 0.94 -31.98 -32.46
N ALA A 751 1.61 -33.11 -32.19
CA ALA A 751 1.17 -34.42 -32.63
C ALA A 751 -0.05 -34.98 -31.86
N LYS A 752 -0.26 -34.57 -30.61
CA LYS A 752 -1.30 -35.16 -29.73
C LYS A 752 -2.32 -34.16 -29.19
N GLY A 753 -2.06 -32.86 -29.30
CA GLY A 753 -2.82 -31.84 -28.57
C GLY A 753 -2.58 -31.93 -27.06
N LEU A 754 -3.59 -31.56 -26.28
CA LEU A 754 -3.58 -31.53 -24.82
C LEU A 754 -3.85 -32.92 -24.19
N GLU A 755 -3.05 -33.28 -23.19
CA GLU A 755 -3.19 -34.50 -22.40
C GLU A 755 -3.04 -34.20 -20.91
N ILE A 756 -3.84 -34.84 -20.04
CA ILE A 756 -3.58 -34.85 -18.59
C ILE A 756 -2.55 -35.94 -18.29
N VAL A 757 -1.37 -35.53 -17.83
CA VAL A 757 -0.28 -36.44 -17.45
C VAL A 757 -0.47 -36.91 -16.01
N ARG A 758 -0.85 -36.01 -15.11
CA ARG A 758 -1.07 -36.31 -13.69
C ARG A 758 -2.22 -35.48 -13.11
N ASP A 759 -3.01 -36.11 -12.24
CA ASP A 759 -4.15 -35.52 -11.51
C ASP A 759 -4.12 -36.07 -10.08
N ALA A 760 -2.99 -35.83 -9.40
CA ALA A 760 -2.74 -36.32 -8.05
C ALA A 760 -2.82 -35.15 -7.08
N PRO A 761 -3.43 -35.32 -5.89
CA PRO A 761 -3.61 -34.23 -4.93
C PRO A 761 -2.32 -33.93 -4.15
N LEU A 762 -1.27 -33.53 -4.87
CA LEU A 762 0.09 -33.29 -4.37
C LEU A 762 0.54 -31.83 -4.55
N ASP A 763 -0.40 -30.92 -4.79
CA ASP A 763 -0.20 -29.47 -4.82
C ASP A 763 1.00 -28.99 -5.68
N PRO A 764 1.08 -29.40 -6.97
CA PRO A 764 2.19 -29.03 -7.84
C PRO A 764 2.21 -27.51 -8.10
N VAL A 765 3.40 -26.91 -8.16
CA VAL A 765 3.59 -25.47 -8.40
C VAL A 765 4.44 -25.21 -9.64
N ASN A 766 5.65 -25.77 -9.69
CA ASN A 766 6.61 -25.55 -10.78
C ASN A 766 7.25 -26.88 -11.23
N LEU A 767 7.53 -26.99 -12.54
CA LEU A 767 8.07 -28.20 -13.16
C LEU A 767 9.47 -27.99 -13.74
N ALA A 768 10.22 -29.09 -13.83
CA ALA A 768 11.38 -29.21 -14.69
C ALA A 768 11.43 -30.61 -15.32
N VAL A 769 12.11 -30.75 -16.45
CA VAL A 769 12.34 -32.04 -17.11
C VAL A 769 13.81 -32.40 -17.03
N ASP A 770 14.10 -33.58 -16.48
CA ASP A 770 15.45 -34.14 -16.45
C ASP A 770 15.86 -34.75 -17.81
N ARG A 771 17.13 -35.08 -18.00
CA ARG A 771 17.62 -35.61 -19.30
C ARG A 771 17.05 -36.98 -19.65
N SER A 772 16.59 -37.74 -18.65
CA SER A 772 15.87 -39.00 -18.86
C SER A 772 14.42 -38.80 -19.30
N GLY A 773 13.90 -37.57 -19.26
CA GLY A 773 12.52 -37.23 -19.61
C GLY A 773 11.54 -37.35 -18.44
N LYS A 774 12.01 -37.54 -17.21
CA LYS A 774 11.17 -37.52 -16.02
C LYS A 774 10.89 -36.10 -15.59
N LEU A 775 9.70 -35.89 -15.03
CA LEU A 775 9.31 -34.62 -14.45
C LEU A 775 9.79 -34.55 -13.01
N LEU A 776 10.48 -33.46 -12.67
CA LEU A 776 10.71 -33.00 -11.31
C LEU A 776 9.65 -31.93 -10.99
N VAL A 777 9.00 -32.06 -9.85
CA VAL A 777 7.90 -31.19 -9.43
C VAL A 777 8.22 -30.56 -8.09
N LEU A 778 8.19 -29.24 -8.04
CA LEU A 778 8.10 -28.48 -6.79
C LEU A 778 6.64 -28.38 -6.36
N SER A 779 6.37 -28.73 -5.11
CA SER A 779 5.06 -28.72 -4.47
C SER A 779 5.08 -27.84 -3.23
N SER A 780 4.00 -27.11 -2.97
CA SER A 780 3.78 -26.34 -1.73
C SER A 780 3.36 -27.22 -0.56
N LEU A 781 3.13 -28.51 -0.75
CA LEU A 781 2.69 -29.42 0.30
C LEU A 781 3.79 -29.68 1.34
N GLY A 782 3.46 -29.47 2.62
CA GLY A 782 4.35 -29.66 3.77
C GLY A 782 4.89 -28.36 4.35
N ALA A 783 5.52 -28.42 5.53
CA ALA A 783 6.03 -27.22 6.23
C ALA A 783 7.14 -26.48 5.44
N GLU A 784 8.04 -27.23 4.79
CA GLU A 784 9.11 -26.67 3.94
C GLU A 784 8.82 -26.85 2.44
N GLY A 785 7.57 -27.13 2.06
CA GLY A 785 7.25 -27.66 0.73
C GLY A 785 7.85 -29.05 0.48
N SER A 786 7.63 -29.59 -0.73
CA SER A 786 8.12 -30.91 -1.13
C SER A 786 8.58 -30.94 -2.58
N VAL A 787 9.51 -31.85 -2.90
CA VAL A 787 9.93 -32.11 -4.28
C VAL A 787 9.75 -33.59 -4.57
N TYR A 788 9.15 -33.92 -5.71
CA TYR A 788 9.00 -35.29 -6.16
C TYR A 788 9.25 -35.42 -7.66
N ALA A 789 9.52 -36.63 -8.12
CA ALA A 789 9.70 -36.94 -9.52
C ALA A 789 8.80 -38.08 -9.98
N PHE A 790 8.45 -38.11 -11.27
CA PHE A 790 7.77 -39.24 -11.89
C PHE A 790 8.06 -39.32 -13.39
N ASP A 791 7.88 -40.52 -13.97
CA ASP A 791 7.92 -40.72 -15.41
C ASP A 791 6.54 -40.39 -16.03
N PRO A 792 6.44 -39.39 -16.94
CA PRO A 792 5.17 -39.04 -17.58
C PRO A 792 4.56 -40.17 -18.44
N ALA A 793 5.38 -41.14 -18.89
CA ALA A 793 4.93 -42.35 -19.58
C ALA A 793 4.71 -43.54 -18.64
N GLY A 794 5.09 -43.41 -17.36
CA GLY A 794 4.95 -44.44 -16.35
C GLY A 794 3.57 -44.51 -15.66
N PRO A 795 3.42 -45.40 -14.66
CA PRO A 795 2.16 -45.60 -13.95
C PRO A 795 1.59 -44.35 -13.24
N LYS A 796 0.24 -44.27 -13.26
CA LYS A 796 -0.72 -43.47 -12.46
C LYS A 796 -0.28 -42.50 -11.34
N GLY A 797 0.10 -42.87 -10.13
CA GLY A 797 0.35 -44.13 -9.49
C GLY A 797 1.69 -43.99 -8.79
N GLU A 798 2.74 -43.88 -9.60
CA GLU A 798 4.12 -43.87 -9.14
C GLU A 798 4.65 -42.44 -9.01
N VAL A 799 5.21 -42.16 -7.84
CA VAL A 799 5.95 -40.92 -7.52
C VAL A 799 7.17 -41.28 -6.67
N THR A 800 8.27 -40.59 -6.89
CA THR A 800 9.49 -40.69 -6.09
C THR A 800 9.70 -39.38 -5.36
N VAL A 801 9.53 -39.35 -4.04
CA VAL A 801 9.83 -38.17 -3.24
C VAL A 801 11.34 -37.96 -3.21
N ILE A 802 11.79 -36.73 -3.49
CA ILE A 802 13.20 -36.34 -3.49
C ILE A 802 13.50 -35.66 -2.16
N ALA A 803 14.32 -36.28 -1.33
CA ALA A 803 14.78 -35.67 -0.09
C ALA A 803 15.84 -34.59 -0.38
N PRO A 804 15.84 -33.46 0.35
CA PRO A 804 16.90 -32.46 0.21
C PRO A 804 18.22 -33.00 0.77
N THR A 805 19.30 -32.88 0.00
CA THR A 805 20.66 -33.26 0.40
C THR A 805 21.54 -32.03 0.59
N PRO A 806 22.64 -32.09 1.36
CA PRO A 806 23.64 -31.02 1.36
C PRO A 806 24.13 -30.71 -0.05
N VAL A 807 24.42 -29.44 -0.33
CA VAL A 807 24.93 -29.02 -1.66
C VAL A 807 26.23 -29.75 -2.01
N ALA A 808 26.27 -30.32 -3.22
CA ALA A 808 27.41 -31.02 -3.77
C ALA A 808 27.80 -30.49 -5.17
N GLN A 809 28.93 -30.97 -5.71
CA GLN A 809 29.36 -30.61 -7.06
C GLN A 809 28.66 -31.50 -8.11
N HIS A 810 27.92 -30.87 -9.02
CA HIS A 810 27.25 -31.53 -10.13
C HIS A 810 27.70 -30.94 -11.47
N ALA A 811 28.91 -31.31 -11.92
CA ALA A 811 29.59 -30.67 -13.07
C ALA A 811 28.83 -30.74 -14.41
N ARG A 812 27.76 -31.54 -14.49
CA ARG A 812 26.92 -31.67 -15.68
C ARG A 812 25.45 -31.41 -15.40
N ALA A 813 25.06 -30.91 -14.23
CA ALA A 813 23.66 -30.60 -13.95
C ALA A 813 23.34 -29.16 -14.32
N ASP A 814 22.11 -28.94 -14.78
CA ASP A 814 21.55 -27.59 -14.84
C ASP A 814 20.95 -27.25 -13.49
N VAL A 815 21.15 -26.00 -13.06
CA VAL A 815 20.58 -25.46 -11.84
C VAL A 815 19.30 -24.72 -12.17
N LEU A 816 18.25 -25.00 -11.41
CA LEU A 816 16.97 -24.28 -11.47
C LEU A 816 17.03 -23.10 -10.49
N LEU A 817 16.71 -21.92 -11.00
CA LEU A 817 16.51 -20.72 -10.21
C LEU A 817 15.05 -20.26 -10.41
N PRO A 818 14.46 -19.49 -9.49
CA PRO A 818 13.26 -18.72 -9.78
C PRO A 818 13.38 -17.98 -11.13
N GLY A 819 12.28 -17.75 -11.84
CA GLY A 819 12.31 -16.90 -13.05
C GLY A 819 12.28 -15.40 -12.70
N ASN A 820 11.64 -15.10 -11.58
CA ASN A 820 11.33 -13.77 -11.09
C ASN A 820 11.34 -13.74 -9.54
N TRP A 821 11.68 -12.60 -8.96
CA TRP A 821 11.87 -12.39 -7.51
C TRP A 821 11.14 -11.16 -7.01
N TRP A 822 10.86 -11.18 -5.71
CA TRP A 822 10.30 -10.07 -4.95
C TRP A 822 11.21 -9.78 -3.75
N ASN A 823 11.97 -8.69 -3.83
CA ASN A 823 12.87 -8.29 -2.75
C ASN A 823 12.79 -6.78 -2.49
N ASN A 824 12.09 -6.40 -1.42
CA ASN A 824 11.86 -4.99 -1.08
C ASN A 824 12.18 -4.61 0.38
N GLY A 825 12.67 -5.55 1.19
CA GLY A 825 13.07 -5.28 2.57
C GLY A 825 11.95 -4.86 3.54
N GLU A 826 10.67 -4.99 3.18
CA GLU A 826 9.55 -4.51 4.00
C GLU A 826 9.61 -5.02 5.45
N PHE A 827 9.19 -4.15 6.38
CA PHE A 827 9.28 -4.27 7.84
C PHE A 827 10.67 -4.20 8.47
N ARG A 828 11.75 -4.11 7.68
CA ARG A 828 13.10 -3.88 8.20
C ARG A 828 13.55 -2.47 7.84
N ASP A 829 14.06 -1.75 8.83
CA ASP A 829 14.72 -0.46 8.64
C ASP A 829 15.98 -0.63 7.77
N GLN A 830 15.98 0.00 6.58
CA GLN A 830 17.07 -0.13 5.59
C GLN A 830 18.10 1.01 5.65
N TYR A 831 17.93 1.97 6.56
CA TYR A 831 18.81 3.13 6.65
C TYR A 831 20.09 2.84 7.45
N ASP A 832 21.25 2.99 6.79
CA ASP A 832 22.54 2.97 7.47
C ASP A 832 23.02 4.39 7.79
N ALA A 833 22.82 4.80 9.04
CA ALA A 833 23.25 6.10 9.53
C ALA A 833 24.78 6.33 9.50
N LYS A 834 25.61 5.28 9.37
CA LYS A 834 27.08 5.45 9.28
C LYS A 834 27.52 5.94 7.90
N THR A 835 26.82 5.50 6.87
CA THR A 835 27.09 5.83 5.48
C THR A 835 26.10 6.84 4.90
N ASP A 836 25.06 7.19 5.66
CA ASP A 836 23.96 8.07 5.23
C ASP A 836 23.24 7.54 3.99
N HIS A 837 23.14 6.21 3.90
CA HIS A 837 22.68 5.47 2.73
C HIS A 837 21.52 4.55 3.10
N PHE A 838 20.50 4.53 2.26
CA PHE A 838 19.52 3.45 2.29
C PHE A 838 19.98 2.34 1.36
N THR A 839 20.03 1.10 1.87
CA THR A 839 20.34 -0.07 1.03
C THR A 839 19.35 -0.12 -0.12
N THR A 840 19.78 -0.09 -1.38
CA THR A 840 18.89 -0.09 -2.56
C THR A 840 18.25 -1.45 -2.83
N LEU A 841 17.11 -1.47 -3.52
CA LEU A 841 16.44 -2.69 -3.96
C LEU A 841 17.38 -3.61 -4.77
N GLY A 842 18.17 -3.03 -5.68
CA GLY A 842 19.19 -3.76 -6.44
C GLY A 842 20.32 -4.32 -5.56
N GLU A 843 20.76 -3.60 -4.52
CA GLU A 843 21.75 -4.10 -3.54
C GLU A 843 21.17 -5.24 -2.69
N MET A 844 19.92 -5.13 -2.25
CA MET A 844 19.21 -6.21 -1.54
C MET A 844 19.10 -7.46 -2.41
N PHE A 845 18.66 -7.29 -3.67
CA PHE A 845 18.53 -8.40 -4.61
C PHE A 845 19.88 -9.06 -4.88
N ALA A 846 20.94 -8.28 -5.15
CA ALA A 846 22.28 -8.81 -5.36
C ALA A 846 22.80 -9.59 -4.14
N ARG A 847 22.59 -9.07 -2.92
CA ARG A 847 22.96 -9.75 -1.67
C ARG A 847 22.25 -11.09 -1.51
N ASP A 848 20.92 -11.09 -1.67
CA ASP A 848 20.09 -12.25 -1.33
C ASP A 848 20.14 -13.33 -2.43
N ALA A 849 20.24 -12.92 -3.70
CA ALA A 849 20.44 -13.84 -4.82
C ALA A 849 21.83 -14.51 -4.77
N ALA A 850 22.85 -13.82 -4.26
CA ALA A 850 24.20 -14.35 -4.09
C ALA A 850 24.37 -15.24 -2.83
N ALA A 851 23.39 -15.32 -1.94
CA ALA A 851 23.48 -16.16 -0.75
C ALA A 851 23.43 -17.66 -1.12
N PRO A 852 24.41 -18.49 -0.73
CA PRO A 852 24.41 -19.92 -1.07
C PRO A 852 23.38 -20.68 -0.25
N LYS A 853 22.65 -21.57 -0.91
CA LYS A 853 21.68 -22.45 -0.27
C LYS A 853 22.45 -23.65 0.30
N LEU A 854 22.04 -24.16 1.45
CA LEU A 854 22.78 -25.22 2.16
C LEU A 854 22.37 -26.63 1.72
N ARG A 855 21.15 -26.76 1.18
CA ARG A 855 20.59 -28.01 0.69
C ARG A 855 20.10 -27.85 -0.75
N GLU A 856 19.91 -28.98 -1.43
CA GLU A 856 19.41 -29.06 -2.80
C GLU A 856 18.62 -30.35 -3.02
N TYR A 857 17.74 -30.34 -4.01
CA TYR A 857 17.04 -31.50 -4.53
C TYR A 857 17.64 -31.88 -5.87
N VAL A 858 18.00 -33.14 -6.05
CA VAL A 858 18.68 -33.64 -7.26
C VAL A 858 17.73 -34.57 -8.01
N SER A 859 17.58 -34.37 -9.32
CA SER A 859 16.76 -35.24 -10.16
C SER A 859 17.25 -36.70 -10.10
N PRO A 860 16.38 -37.69 -10.32
CA PRO A 860 16.78 -39.11 -10.28
C PRO A 860 17.97 -39.46 -11.18
N ASP A 861 18.14 -38.78 -12.32
CA ASP A 861 19.26 -38.97 -13.23
C ASP A 861 20.48 -38.05 -12.97
N GLY A 862 20.41 -37.19 -11.95
CA GLY A 862 21.46 -36.25 -11.57
C GLY A 862 21.68 -35.08 -12.54
N SER A 863 20.81 -34.88 -13.53
CA SER A 863 20.99 -33.86 -14.57
C SER A 863 20.38 -32.49 -14.24
N VAL A 864 19.54 -32.41 -13.21
CA VAL A 864 18.87 -31.19 -12.78
C VAL A 864 18.99 -31.06 -11.26
N VAL A 865 19.31 -29.85 -10.80
CA VAL A 865 19.42 -29.50 -9.38
C VAL A 865 18.50 -28.32 -9.07
N LEU A 866 17.65 -28.47 -8.06
CA LEU A 866 16.86 -27.40 -7.47
C LEU A 866 17.46 -27.05 -6.10
N PRO A 867 18.09 -25.88 -5.92
CA PRO A 867 18.50 -25.41 -4.60
C PRO A 867 17.29 -25.35 -3.65
N ALA A 868 17.46 -25.74 -2.39
CA ALA A 868 16.40 -25.70 -1.40
C ALA A 868 16.29 -24.28 -0.81
N PHE A 869 15.51 -23.43 -1.46
CA PHE A 869 15.18 -22.09 -0.96
C PHE A 869 14.39 -22.19 0.35
N ARG A 870 14.57 -21.21 1.24
CA ARG A 870 13.79 -21.14 2.49
C ARG A 870 12.31 -20.97 2.15
N VAL A 871 11.47 -21.72 2.86
CA VAL A 871 10.02 -21.55 2.83
C VAL A 871 9.59 -20.83 4.10
N PHE A 872 8.77 -19.81 3.94
CA PHE A 872 8.12 -19.08 5.03
C PHE A 872 6.69 -19.61 5.19
N GLU A 873 6.36 -19.99 6.42
CA GLU A 873 5.07 -20.57 6.78
C GLU A 873 4.18 -19.52 7.47
N GLN A 874 2.94 -19.40 6.99
CA GLN A 874 1.89 -18.65 7.65
C GLN A 874 0.69 -19.57 7.92
N GLY A 875 0.33 -19.72 9.19
CA GLY A 875 -0.66 -20.72 9.60
C GLY A 875 -0.03 -22.12 9.76
N PRO A 876 -0.84 -23.17 9.91
CA PRO A 876 -0.36 -24.53 10.19
C PRO A 876 0.24 -25.28 8.97
N ALA A 877 0.85 -26.43 9.26
CA ALA A 877 1.59 -27.24 8.30
C ALA A 877 0.71 -27.95 7.23
N ASP A 878 -0.62 -27.89 7.38
CA ASP A 878 -1.61 -28.59 6.57
C ASP A 878 -2.23 -27.67 5.49
N HIS A 879 -3.31 -28.16 4.87
CA HIS A 879 -3.97 -27.51 3.73
C HIS A 879 -4.62 -26.14 4.01
N ILE A 880 -4.64 -25.66 5.26
CA ILE A 880 -5.16 -24.32 5.61
C ILE A 880 -4.04 -23.29 5.81
N GLY A 881 -2.78 -23.71 5.85
CA GLY A 881 -1.63 -22.80 5.90
C GLY A 881 -1.09 -22.44 4.52
N TRP A 882 -0.34 -21.34 4.48
CA TRP A 882 0.27 -20.80 3.27
C TRP A 882 1.78 -20.96 3.31
N ARG A 883 2.38 -21.16 2.13
CA ARG A 883 3.83 -21.29 1.93
C ARG A 883 4.30 -20.28 0.92
N PHE A 884 5.36 -19.56 1.27
CA PHE A 884 5.97 -18.54 0.42
C PHE A 884 7.47 -18.81 0.30
N SER A 885 8.01 -18.68 -0.89
CA SER A 885 9.43 -18.88 -1.18
C SER A 885 9.71 -18.38 -2.59
N ASP A 886 10.94 -17.97 -2.88
CA ASP A 886 11.28 -17.43 -4.20
C ASP A 886 10.92 -18.43 -5.32
N THR A 887 11.07 -19.73 -5.06
CA THR A 887 10.74 -20.79 -6.01
C THR A 887 9.25 -21.17 -6.06
N LEU A 888 8.47 -20.87 -5.02
CA LEU A 888 7.02 -21.09 -4.99
C LEU A 888 6.28 -19.91 -5.63
N ASP A 889 6.72 -18.69 -5.33
CA ASP A 889 6.15 -17.43 -5.78
C ASP A 889 6.46 -17.17 -7.27
N ALA A 890 7.58 -17.71 -7.80
CA ALA A 890 7.92 -17.58 -9.22
C ALA A 890 6.94 -18.33 -10.15
N TYR A 891 6.67 -17.74 -11.32
CA TYR A 891 5.77 -18.33 -12.34
C TYR A 891 6.39 -19.53 -13.08
N GLY A 892 7.71 -19.69 -12.97
CA GLY A 892 8.48 -20.78 -13.56
C GLY A 892 9.94 -20.69 -13.17
N PHE A 893 10.78 -21.58 -13.70
CA PHE A 893 12.21 -21.60 -13.43
C PHE A 893 13.05 -21.05 -14.59
N ALA A 894 14.09 -20.29 -14.25
CA ALA A 894 15.24 -20.08 -15.12
C ALA A 894 16.20 -21.27 -14.98
N ARG A 895 16.71 -21.79 -16.10
CA ARG A 895 17.61 -22.96 -16.15
C ARG A 895 18.97 -22.55 -16.72
N ALA A 896 20.04 -22.79 -15.97
CA ALA A 896 21.41 -22.62 -16.46
C ALA A 896 22.41 -23.52 -15.73
N ALA A 897 23.46 -23.93 -16.42
CA ALA A 897 24.58 -24.64 -15.79
C ALA A 897 25.43 -23.70 -14.92
N ILE A 898 26.13 -24.26 -13.93
CA ILE A 898 27.11 -23.51 -13.14
C ILE A 898 28.17 -22.89 -14.05
N GLY A 899 28.47 -21.62 -13.82
CA GLY A 899 29.39 -20.81 -14.63
C GLY A 899 28.73 -20.10 -15.81
N ASN A 900 27.52 -20.49 -16.20
CA ASN A 900 26.77 -19.81 -17.26
C ASN A 900 25.92 -18.67 -16.68
N ARG A 901 25.49 -17.77 -17.57
CA ARG A 901 24.57 -16.69 -17.20
C ARG A 901 23.11 -17.12 -17.31
N ALA A 902 22.31 -16.69 -16.35
CA ALA A 902 20.85 -16.76 -16.37
C ALA A 902 20.27 -15.35 -16.45
N PHE A 903 19.07 -15.23 -17.05
CA PHE A 903 18.28 -14.01 -17.04
C PHE A 903 17.10 -14.19 -16.09
N VAL A 904 16.84 -13.16 -15.30
CA VAL A 904 15.89 -13.17 -14.19
C VAL A 904 15.29 -11.78 -14.04
N SER A 905 14.10 -11.65 -13.45
CA SER A 905 13.54 -10.34 -13.09
C SER A 905 13.44 -10.12 -11.58
N ASN A 906 13.63 -8.87 -11.15
CA ASN A 906 13.26 -8.40 -9.82
C ASN A 906 12.01 -7.53 -9.97
N GLU A 907 10.88 -8.03 -9.51
CA GLU A 907 9.57 -7.41 -9.66
C GLU A 907 9.41 -6.20 -8.74
N SER A 908 10.13 -6.15 -7.62
CA SER A 908 10.15 -4.97 -6.74
C SER A 908 10.68 -3.69 -7.40
N GLU A 909 11.42 -3.82 -8.51
CA GLU A 909 11.93 -2.68 -9.30
C GLU A 909 11.41 -2.68 -10.74
N GLY A 910 10.68 -3.71 -11.15
CA GLY A 910 10.31 -3.94 -12.56
C GLY A 910 11.52 -4.00 -13.50
N ARG A 911 12.58 -4.73 -13.14
CA ARG A 911 13.81 -4.83 -13.96
C ARG A 911 14.19 -6.26 -14.27
N THR A 912 14.77 -6.47 -15.45
CA THR A 912 15.44 -7.72 -15.83
C THR A 912 16.94 -7.61 -15.59
N TYR A 913 17.53 -8.66 -15.03
CA TYR A 913 18.94 -8.80 -14.72
C TYR A 913 19.54 -10.02 -15.43
N SER A 914 20.86 -10.02 -15.58
CA SER A 914 21.66 -11.18 -15.98
C SER A 914 22.78 -11.42 -14.98
N GLY A 915 22.91 -12.66 -14.49
CA GLY A 915 23.91 -13.04 -13.49
C GLY A 915 24.50 -14.42 -13.76
N VAL A 916 25.68 -14.70 -13.20
CA VAL A 916 26.40 -15.97 -13.29
C VAL A 916 25.92 -16.92 -12.21
N VAL A 917 25.50 -18.12 -12.62
CA VAL A 917 25.05 -19.17 -11.72
C VAL A 917 26.25 -19.84 -11.06
N GLY A 918 26.26 -19.88 -9.73
CA GLY A 918 27.30 -20.52 -8.92
C GLY A 918 26.78 -21.73 -8.13
N ALA A 919 27.65 -22.30 -7.30
CA ALA A 919 27.30 -23.41 -6.42
C ALA A 919 26.17 -23.02 -5.44
N GLY A 920 25.34 -24.00 -5.07
CA GLY A 920 24.21 -23.78 -4.15
C GLY A 920 23.17 -22.79 -4.67
N GLY A 921 23.04 -22.63 -6.00
CA GLY A 921 22.06 -21.72 -6.60
C GLY A 921 22.35 -20.24 -6.39
N THR A 922 23.61 -19.88 -6.19
CA THR A 922 24.00 -18.46 -6.10
C THR A 922 23.90 -17.80 -7.47
N LEU A 923 23.45 -16.55 -7.49
CA LEU A 923 23.49 -15.69 -8.65
C LEU A 923 24.45 -14.53 -8.37
N THR A 924 25.60 -14.54 -9.02
CA THR A 924 26.70 -13.57 -8.83
C THR A 924 26.94 -12.76 -10.11
N ASP A 925 27.81 -11.74 -10.08
CA ASP A 925 28.02 -10.83 -11.24
C ASP A 925 26.69 -10.33 -11.85
N LEU A 926 25.74 -10.00 -10.97
CA LEU A 926 24.41 -9.56 -11.34
C LEU A 926 24.49 -8.18 -12.00
N LYS A 927 23.95 -8.05 -13.22
CA LYS A 927 23.96 -6.81 -14.01
C LYS A 927 22.55 -6.50 -14.50
N PRO A 928 22.07 -5.26 -14.36
CA PRO A 928 20.84 -4.84 -15.04
C PRO A 928 20.97 -5.08 -16.55
N PHE A 929 19.91 -5.63 -17.15
CA PHE A 929 19.82 -5.92 -18.57
C PHE A 929 18.80 -5.02 -19.27
N ALA A 930 17.61 -4.86 -18.68
CA ALA A 930 16.56 -3.99 -19.19
C ALA A 930 15.79 -3.30 -18.06
N GLU A 931 15.35 -2.05 -18.28
CA GLU A 931 14.43 -1.29 -17.42
C GLU A 931 12.97 -1.76 -17.61
N ARG A 932 12.79 -3.07 -17.73
CA ARG A 932 11.50 -3.75 -17.71
C ARG A 932 11.70 -5.17 -17.17
N GLY A 933 10.86 -5.56 -16.23
CA GLY A 933 10.75 -6.88 -15.60
C GLY A 933 9.27 -7.24 -15.54
N GLY A 934 8.98 -8.49 -15.21
CA GLY A 934 7.61 -8.98 -15.18
C GLY A 934 7.54 -10.48 -14.91
N GLU A 935 6.41 -11.08 -15.25
CA GLU A 935 6.06 -12.43 -14.83
C GLU A 935 7.04 -13.51 -15.34
N SER A 936 7.77 -13.27 -16.44
CA SER A 936 8.66 -14.28 -17.03
C SER A 936 9.75 -13.72 -17.93
N VAL A 937 10.91 -14.38 -17.95
CA VAL A 937 12.02 -14.12 -18.88
C VAL A 937 12.42 -15.42 -19.59
N ALA A 938 12.44 -15.39 -20.92
CA ALA A 938 12.86 -16.51 -21.76
C ALA A 938 13.93 -16.07 -22.77
N VAL A 939 14.79 -16.98 -23.18
CA VAL A 939 15.89 -16.71 -24.13
C VAL A 939 15.83 -17.70 -25.27
N ASP A 940 15.90 -17.21 -26.51
CA ASP A 940 15.95 -18.08 -27.68
C ASP A 940 17.38 -18.56 -28.02
N ALA A 941 17.49 -19.40 -29.03
CA ALA A 941 18.78 -19.94 -29.47
C ALA A 941 19.75 -18.88 -30.05
N GLN A 942 19.26 -17.69 -30.40
CA GLN A 942 20.07 -16.57 -30.90
C GLN A 942 20.47 -15.60 -29.77
N GLY A 943 20.02 -15.84 -28.53
CA GLY A 943 20.27 -14.99 -27.38
C GLY A 943 19.35 -13.78 -27.28
N ARG A 944 18.27 -13.71 -28.09
CA ARG A 944 17.23 -12.70 -27.87
C ARG A 944 16.48 -13.02 -26.59
N VAL A 945 16.16 -11.98 -25.82
CA VAL A 945 15.51 -12.10 -24.51
C VAL A 945 14.08 -11.62 -24.61
N PHE A 946 13.14 -12.43 -24.16
CA PHE A 946 11.70 -12.20 -24.19
C PHE A 946 11.22 -12.00 -22.75
N VAL A 947 10.62 -10.86 -22.47
CA VAL A 947 10.15 -10.47 -21.13
C VAL A 947 8.63 -10.33 -21.15
N ALA A 948 7.92 -11.13 -20.37
CA ALA A 948 6.49 -10.97 -20.14
C ALA A 948 6.28 -9.86 -19.11
N ASN A 949 5.50 -8.83 -19.47
CA ASN A 949 5.06 -7.75 -18.59
C ASN A 949 3.81 -7.11 -19.19
N GLY A 950 2.64 -7.73 -19.02
CA GLY A 950 1.39 -7.32 -19.69
C GLY A 950 1.31 -7.66 -21.18
N GLN A 951 2.41 -7.51 -21.91
CA GLN A 951 2.68 -8.02 -23.26
C GLN A 951 4.04 -8.73 -23.27
N VAL A 952 4.51 -9.24 -24.41
CA VAL A 952 5.87 -9.82 -24.51
C VAL A 952 6.81 -8.84 -25.20
N PHE A 953 7.79 -8.32 -24.48
CA PHE A 953 8.80 -7.40 -24.99
C PHE A 953 10.06 -8.17 -25.38
N VAL A 954 10.64 -7.85 -26.53
CA VAL A 954 11.76 -8.58 -27.09
C VAL A 954 12.98 -7.68 -27.15
N TYR A 955 14.10 -8.18 -26.65
CA TYR A 955 15.38 -7.51 -26.59
C TYR A 955 16.43 -8.28 -27.38
N ALA A 956 17.31 -7.54 -28.04
CA ALA A 956 18.54 -8.10 -28.58
C ALA A 956 19.47 -8.56 -27.44
N PRO A 957 20.49 -9.41 -27.71
CA PRO A 957 21.42 -9.90 -26.69
C PRO A 957 22.18 -8.80 -25.92
N ASP A 958 22.23 -7.58 -26.48
CA ASP A 958 22.86 -6.39 -25.89
C ASP A 958 21.93 -5.58 -24.97
N GLY A 959 20.67 -5.97 -24.81
CA GLY A 959 19.68 -5.28 -23.97
C GLY A 959 18.87 -4.20 -24.69
N ARG A 960 19.08 -4.01 -26.00
CA ARG A 960 18.26 -3.06 -26.79
C ARG A 960 16.90 -3.68 -27.13
N GLU A 961 15.81 -2.97 -26.82
CA GLU A 961 14.47 -3.38 -27.24
C GLU A 961 14.38 -3.41 -28.78
N ILE A 962 13.86 -4.50 -29.35
CA ILE A 962 13.67 -4.70 -30.80
C ILE A 962 12.19 -4.82 -31.20
N GLY A 963 11.28 -4.92 -30.24
CA GLY A 963 9.85 -4.85 -30.47
C GLY A 963 9.02 -5.55 -29.40
N ARG A 964 7.73 -5.67 -29.66
CA ARG A 964 6.71 -6.24 -28.77
C ARG A 964 5.85 -7.25 -29.53
N ILE A 965 5.46 -8.34 -28.87
CA ILE A 965 4.46 -9.29 -29.33
C ILE A 965 3.19 -9.05 -28.50
N ASP A 966 2.09 -8.78 -29.18
CA ASP A 966 0.78 -8.61 -28.53
C ASP A 966 0.15 -9.97 -28.27
N ALA A 967 -0.03 -10.28 -26.99
CA ALA A 967 -0.74 -11.44 -26.50
C ALA A 967 -2.23 -11.07 -26.25
N PRO A 968 -3.19 -11.95 -26.61
CA PRO A 968 -4.61 -11.69 -26.33
C PRO A 968 -4.98 -11.68 -24.84
N GLU A 969 -4.19 -12.36 -24.01
CA GLU A 969 -4.31 -12.42 -22.56
C GLU A 969 -2.95 -12.14 -21.93
N ARG A 970 -2.93 -11.79 -20.63
CA ARG A 970 -1.69 -11.43 -19.95
C ARG A 970 -0.75 -12.65 -19.91
N PRO A 971 0.48 -12.55 -20.44
CA PRO A 971 1.45 -13.64 -20.34
C PRO A 971 1.95 -13.77 -18.90
N LEU A 972 1.83 -14.97 -18.33
CA LEU A 972 2.33 -15.34 -17.00
C LEU A 972 3.66 -16.08 -17.09
N GLN A 973 3.85 -16.91 -18.12
CA GLN A 973 5.08 -17.65 -18.33
C GLN A 973 5.39 -17.83 -19.81
N LEU A 974 6.68 -17.70 -20.15
CA LEU A 974 7.23 -17.90 -21.48
C LEU A 974 8.16 -19.12 -21.47
N VAL A 975 7.96 -20.05 -22.40
CA VAL A 975 8.80 -21.27 -22.53
C VAL A 975 9.07 -21.57 -23.99
N PHE A 976 10.35 -21.76 -24.35
CA PHE A 976 10.72 -22.27 -25.68
C PHE A 976 10.59 -23.80 -25.74
N GLY A 977 10.02 -24.30 -26.82
CA GLY A 977 9.84 -25.73 -27.11
C GLY A 977 9.43 -25.96 -28.56
N GLY A 978 8.61 -26.99 -28.81
CA GLY A 978 8.30 -27.45 -30.17
C GLY A 978 9.40 -28.33 -30.75
N GLU A 979 9.09 -29.12 -31.77
CA GLU A 979 10.00 -30.15 -32.33
C GLU A 979 11.35 -29.58 -32.78
N ASP A 980 11.37 -28.31 -33.21
CA ASP A 980 12.56 -27.58 -33.65
C ASP A 980 13.13 -26.62 -32.58
N GLY A 981 12.53 -26.56 -31.39
CA GLY A 981 12.86 -25.58 -30.34
C GLY A 981 12.48 -24.14 -30.69
N GLY A 982 11.83 -23.91 -31.83
CA GLY A 982 11.47 -22.60 -32.38
C GLY A 982 10.07 -22.14 -32.01
N THR A 983 9.39 -22.77 -31.06
CA THR A 983 8.06 -22.35 -30.62
C THR A 983 8.15 -21.67 -29.25
N LEU A 984 7.73 -20.41 -29.18
CA LEU A 984 7.52 -19.71 -27.92
C LEU A 984 6.10 -20.02 -27.42
N PHE A 985 5.99 -20.84 -26.38
CA PHE A 985 4.74 -21.04 -25.65
C PHE A 985 4.51 -19.88 -24.69
N ILE A 986 3.26 -19.41 -24.64
CA ILE A 986 2.82 -18.29 -23.82
C ILE A 986 1.65 -18.78 -22.97
N LEU A 987 1.89 -18.93 -21.67
CA LEU A 987 0.89 -19.39 -20.70
C LEU A 987 0.22 -18.18 -20.06
N THR A 988 -1.09 -18.26 -19.86
CA THR A 988 -1.94 -17.19 -19.31
C THR A 988 -2.91 -17.79 -18.29
N HIS A 989 -3.76 -16.98 -17.65
CA HIS A 989 -4.75 -17.54 -16.74
C HIS A 989 -5.71 -18.53 -17.46
N HIS A 990 -6.23 -18.19 -18.63
CA HIS A 990 -7.34 -18.97 -19.21
C HIS A 990 -6.99 -19.75 -20.48
N ALA A 991 -5.82 -19.51 -21.08
CA ALA A 991 -5.43 -20.13 -22.33
C ALA A 991 -3.92 -20.39 -22.49
N LEU A 992 -3.61 -21.36 -23.34
CA LEU A 992 -2.27 -21.61 -23.87
C LEU A 992 -2.18 -21.02 -25.28
N TYR A 993 -1.18 -20.19 -25.51
CA TYR A 993 -0.85 -19.64 -26.82
C TYR A 993 0.54 -20.08 -27.27
N ALA A 994 0.82 -19.93 -28.56
CA ALA A 994 2.15 -20.10 -29.12
C ALA A 994 2.44 -19.08 -30.23
N ALA A 995 3.72 -18.75 -30.40
CA ALA A 995 4.23 -17.99 -31.53
C ALA A 995 5.48 -18.69 -32.09
N PRO A 996 5.57 -18.90 -33.42
CA PRO A 996 6.79 -19.44 -34.02
C PRO A 996 7.87 -18.36 -34.04
N VAL A 997 9.08 -18.73 -33.61
CA VAL A 997 10.27 -17.88 -33.52
C VAL A 997 11.38 -18.57 -34.29
N ARG A 998 11.68 -18.07 -35.48
CA ARG A 998 12.72 -18.62 -36.35
C ARG A 998 14.07 -17.99 -36.04
N GLY A 999 15.11 -18.82 -36.06
CA GLY A 999 16.47 -18.33 -36.30
C GLY A 999 16.54 -17.78 -37.72
N GLY A 1000 17.12 -16.58 -37.87
CA GLY A 1000 17.27 -15.91 -39.17
C GLY A 1000 18.09 -16.70 -40.19
#